data_AF-A0ABC8TU93-F1
#
_entry.id   AF-A0ABC8TU93-F1
#
_cell.length_a   1.000
_cell.length_b   1.000
_cell.length_c   1.000
_cell.angle_alpha   90.00
_cell.angle_beta   90.00
_cell.angle_gamma   90.00
#
_symmetry.space_group_name_H-M   'P 1'
#
loop_
_entity.id
_entity.type
_entity.pdbx_description
1 polymer ?
#
loop_
_entity_poly.entity_id
_entity_poly.type
_entity_poly.pdbx_seq_one_letter_code
_entity_poly.pdbx_strand_id
1 'polypeptide(L)'
;MVFAGVEVHSFGDKKKEKNSSFLAGLKNKRDKRHPRSQSPESHSELVDTIRAQMQISEAMDAFVRQRLAEFASRRACGQIDVPQILLGLLNGIVNSNFLNEKSYTQWKKRQANILEESLTCTNCIMDEQQTVGISLAKIRNAEEWDFMMSPSERAEVLLAIRQVALVLSSVPGHFGIPGETYYWSACYHLNIRLYEKLLFSVFDILEEGQLIEEADEIFSIIKLTWSILGITQKLHDALYGWVLFQQFVQTEEAPLLDHATKEVKKVLYAEDTDGNEERYMNSLLCSTSSSGSEMRLDLIQAIFTSMSLWCDSKLQDYHLHFSQKSRFFARVMTMALAVGMYNLGESGEIKLTNSDNLSKIAARKVRTCIERSVEAASRRVADTIDLGSKIDRAHPLALLASELRLIAERELTVFSPVLHHWCPEAGMVSAIWLHRFYGERLEPFLKRVTSLSEDVRLVLHGADALERSLIELYSSTCEENGLDYSFTQEFDHYQISIIARPIILDWVIAQHARILEWTGRAFNLEDWGPLSYQQKQAASAVEVFRIIEETVDQFFGLNLLMDITHLQALLSILFHTLDAYLLNVVSQLVEKHHLYPYAPPLTRYKETTFPIIKKKMVECVPLEEEVNNKLNELTISKLCIRLNTLQTVVEEMAIRWTLFPDCSSQGLFLVSLWC
;
A
#
# COMPACT_ATOMS: atom_id res chain seq x y z
N MET A 1 12.48 8.31 -20.29
CA MET A 1 13.03 9.36 -21.18
C MET A 1 12.49 10.70 -20.73
N VAL A 2 13.38 11.68 -20.64
CA VAL A 2 13.29 12.91 -19.85
C VAL A 2 12.36 13.96 -20.49
N PHE A 3 11.47 14.54 -19.67
CA PHE A 3 10.69 15.73 -20.01
C PHE A 3 11.60 16.97 -20.02
N ALA A 4 11.53 17.77 -21.09
CA ALA A 4 12.06 19.12 -21.13
C ALA A 4 10.90 20.09 -21.43
N GLY A 5 10.72 21.08 -20.54
CA GLY A 5 9.75 22.15 -20.70
C GLY A 5 10.21 23.22 -21.68
N VAL A 6 9.23 23.89 -22.29
CA VAL A 6 9.39 25.21 -22.92
C VAL A 6 8.12 26.03 -22.62
N GLU A 7 8.38 27.32 -22.47
CA GLU A 7 7.64 28.41 -21.85
C GLU A 7 6.22 28.72 -22.36
N VAL A 8 5.47 29.27 -21.41
CA VAL A 8 4.19 29.96 -21.55
C VAL A 8 4.41 31.29 -22.28
N HIS A 9 3.77 31.46 -23.44
CA HIS A 9 3.41 32.77 -23.95
C HIS A 9 1.90 32.86 -24.21
N SER A 10 1.25 33.64 -23.35
CA SER A 10 -0.14 34.06 -23.49
C SER A 10 -0.26 35.14 -24.57
N PHE A 11 -1.01 34.87 -25.62
CA PHE A 11 -1.70 35.90 -26.39
C PHE A 11 -3.13 35.43 -26.65
N GLY A 12 -4.07 36.06 -25.97
CA GLY A 12 -5.49 35.85 -26.23
C GLY A 12 -5.87 36.47 -27.58
N ASP A 13 -6.71 35.77 -28.32
CA ASP A 13 -7.93 36.41 -28.82
C ASP A 13 -8.95 35.44 -29.40
N LYS A 14 -10.22 35.77 -29.10
CA LYS A 14 -11.47 35.46 -29.82
C LYS A 14 -12.08 34.06 -29.70
N LYS A 15 -12.92 33.97 -28.66
CA LYS A 15 -14.23 33.31 -28.62
C LYS A 15 -14.74 32.85 -30.00
N LYS A 16 -14.90 31.53 -30.16
CA LYS A 16 -15.97 30.93 -30.97
C LYS A 16 -16.92 30.20 -30.03
N GLU A 17 -17.96 30.92 -29.60
CA GLU A 17 -19.18 30.34 -29.05
C GLU A 17 -19.85 29.48 -30.14
N LYS A 18 -19.57 28.17 -30.20
CA LYS A 18 -20.33 27.20 -31.03
C LYS A 18 -20.54 25.83 -30.40
N ASN A 19 -20.14 25.62 -29.13
CA ASN A 19 -20.35 24.34 -28.42
C ASN A 19 -21.57 24.34 -27.50
N SER A 20 -22.34 25.44 -27.41
CA SER A 20 -23.46 25.56 -26.46
C SER A 20 -24.73 24.83 -26.90
N SER A 21 -24.97 24.59 -28.20
CA SER A 21 -26.19 23.90 -28.65
C SER A 21 -26.15 22.39 -28.45
N PHE A 22 -24.97 21.76 -28.49
CA PHE A 22 -24.81 20.33 -28.25
C PHE A 22 -25.10 19.94 -26.79
N LEU A 23 -24.77 20.82 -25.84
CA LEU A 23 -24.87 20.54 -24.40
C LEU A 23 -26.21 20.98 -23.79
N ALA A 24 -27.01 21.79 -24.48
CA ALA A 24 -28.28 22.31 -23.96
C ALA A 24 -29.34 21.21 -23.75
N GLY A 25 -29.30 20.12 -24.53
CA GLY A 25 -30.23 19.00 -24.40
C GLY A 25 -29.97 18.09 -23.18
N LEU A 26 -28.73 18.04 -22.68
CA LEU A 26 -28.33 17.17 -21.56
C LEU A 26 -28.72 17.74 -20.19
N LYS A 27 -28.79 19.07 -20.04
CA LYS A 27 -29.05 19.73 -18.75
C LYS A 27 -30.52 19.76 -18.31
N ASN A 28 -31.48 19.61 -19.23
CA ASN A 28 -32.91 19.80 -18.93
C ASN A 28 -33.66 18.52 -18.50
N LYS A 29 -33.00 17.36 -18.36
CA LYS A 29 -33.67 16.07 -18.09
C LYS A 29 -33.55 15.54 -16.64
N ARG A 30 -32.84 16.22 -15.73
CA ARG A 30 -32.69 15.78 -14.32
C ARG A 30 -33.96 15.90 -13.45
N ASP A 31 -35.11 16.31 -14.02
CA ASP A 31 -36.39 16.38 -13.30
C ASP A 31 -37.32 15.18 -13.63
N LYS A 32 -37.31 14.20 -12.72
CA LYS A 32 -38.30 13.13 -12.44
C LYS A 32 -39.18 12.65 -13.60
N ARG A 33 -38.96 11.41 -14.08
CA ARG A 33 -39.97 10.61 -14.80
C ARG A 33 -40.21 9.25 -14.13
N HIS A 34 -41.48 8.89 -13.99
CA HIS A 34 -41.97 7.57 -13.57
C HIS A 34 -42.03 6.60 -14.77
N PRO A 35 -42.03 5.27 -14.55
CA PRO A 35 -41.85 4.30 -15.62
C PRO A 35 -43.11 4.26 -16.51
N ARG A 36 -42.94 4.55 -17.80
CA ARG A 36 -44.00 4.55 -18.81
C ARG A 36 -43.81 3.36 -19.76
N SER A 37 -44.89 2.68 -20.10
CA SER A 37 -44.91 1.52 -21.01
C SER A 37 -44.26 1.81 -22.37
N GLN A 38 -43.49 0.85 -22.88
CA GLN A 38 -42.76 0.88 -24.16
C GLN A 38 -43.68 1.24 -25.34
N SER A 39 -43.55 2.47 -25.84
CA SER A 39 -44.14 2.93 -27.10
C SER A 39 -43.02 3.17 -28.14
N PRO A 40 -43.31 3.18 -29.45
CA PRO A 40 -42.32 3.51 -30.49
C PRO A 40 -41.69 4.91 -30.32
N GLU A 41 -42.38 5.85 -29.67
CA GLU A 41 -41.81 7.16 -29.29
C GLU A 41 -40.68 7.02 -28.26
N SER A 42 -40.79 6.05 -27.33
CA SER A 42 -39.77 5.78 -26.32
C SER A 42 -38.45 5.30 -26.94
N HIS A 43 -38.50 4.51 -28.02
CA HIS A 43 -37.29 4.07 -28.71
C HIS A 43 -36.61 5.21 -29.46
N SER A 44 -37.37 6.16 -30.02
CA SER A 44 -36.79 7.33 -30.67
C SER A 44 -36.03 8.21 -29.68
N GLU A 45 -36.61 8.47 -28.50
CA GLU A 45 -35.94 9.26 -27.44
C GLU A 45 -34.62 8.62 -26.98
N LEU A 46 -34.57 7.30 -26.86
CA LEU A 46 -33.38 6.57 -26.44
C LEU A 46 -32.28 6.58 -27.52
N VAL A 47 -32.63 6.44 -28.80
CA VAL A 47 -31.65 6.55 -29.90
C VAL A 47 -31.07 7.97 -29.97
N ASP A 48 -31.88 8.99 -29.67
CA ASP A 48 -31.40 10.37 -29.60
C ASP A 48 -30.45 10.60 -28.41
N THR A 49 -30.66 9.89 -27.30
CA THR A 49 -29.70 9.82 -26.17
C THR A 49 -28.41 9.12 -26.60
N ILE A 50 -28.46 7.95 -27.25
CA ILE A 50 -27.27 7.24 -27.78
C ILE A 50 -26.48 8.16 -28.72
N ARG A 51 -27.17 8.83 -29.65
CA ARG A 51 -26.57 9.82 -30.57
C ARG A 51 -25.89 10.94 -29.79
N ALA A 52 -26.52 11.47 -28.73
CA ALA A 52 -25.93 12.48 -27.88
C ALA A 52 -24.64 11.96 -27.26
N GLN A 53 -24.67 10.79 -26.60
CA GLN A 53 -23.55 10.17 -25.89
C GLN A 53 -22.39 9.81 -26.83
N MET A 54 -22.69 9.43 -28.07
CA MET A 54 -21.68 9.18 -29.11
C MET A 54 -21.19 10.46 -29.82
N GLN A 55 -21.66 11.64 -29.41
CA GLN A 55 -21.30 12.94 -29.98
C GLN A 55 -21.58 13.05 -31.49
N ILE A 56 -22.64 12.38 -31.97
CA ILE A 56 -23.05 12.41 -33.37
C ILE A 56 -23.94 13.64 -33.60
N SER A 57 -23.65 14.42 -34.64
CA SER A 57 -24.47 15.60 -34.97
C SER A 57 -25.87 15.20 -35.43
N GLU A 58 -26.89 15.91 -34.95
CA GLU A 58 -28.30 15.70 -35.32
C GLU A 58 -28.54 15.77 -36.84
N ALA A 59 -27.90 16.72 -37.53
CA ALA A 59 -28.03 16.85 -38.99
C ALA A 59 -27.52 15.61 -39.75
N MET A 60 -26.38 15.05 -39.32
CA MET A 60 -25.83 13.84 -39.93
C MET A 60 -26.68 12.61 -39.60
N ASP A 61 -27.13 12.47 -38.36
CA ASP A 61 -27.99 11.36 -37.93
C ASP A 61 -29.32 11.36 -38.68
N ALA A 62 -30.04 12.49 -38.71
CA ALA A 62 -31.31 12.62 -39.42
C ALA A 62 -31.17 12.27 -40.91
N PHE A 63 -30.09 12.73 -41.55
CA PHE A 63 -29.82 12.43 -42.95
C PHE A 63 -29.50 10.95 -43.18
N VAL A 64 -28.67 10.34 -42.33
CA VAL A 64 -28.35 8.90 -42.41
C VAL A 64 -29.61 8.07 -42.20
N ARG A 65 -30.45 8.38 -41.19
CA ARG A 65 -31.72 7.69 -40.95
C ARG A 65 -32.67 7.80 -42.14
N GLN A 66 -32.80 8.98 -42.75
CA GLN A 66 -33.60 9.16 -43.96
C GLN A 66 -33.12 8.24 -45.09
N ARG A 67 -31.80 8.19 -45.34
CA ARG A 67 -31.24 7.34 -46.39
C ARG A 67 -31.40 5.85 -46.12
N LEU A 68 -31.27 5.43 -44.87
CA LEU A 68 -31.50 4.05 -44.48
C LEU A 68 -32.98 3.66 -44.61
N ALA A 69 -33.92 4.57 -44.28
CA ALA A 69 -35.35 4.34 -44.49
C ALA A 69 -35.71 4.22 -45.98
N GLU A 70 -35.14 5.09 -46.83
CA GLU A 70 -35.28 4.99 -48.29
C GLU A 70 -34.70 3.67 -48.81
N PHE A 71 -33.52 3.26 -48.33
CA PHE A 71 -32.90 1.99 -48.69
C PHE A 71 -33.75 0.78 -48.27
N ALA A 72 -34.27 0.78 -47.04
CA ALA A 72 -35.13 -0.29 -46.51
C ALA A 72 -36.44 -0.40 -47.30
N SER A 73 -37.07 0.72 -47.66
CA SER A 73 -38.34 0.75 -48.41
C SER A 73 -38.23 0.18 -49.84
N ARG A 74 -37.04 0.21 -50.43
CA ARG A 74 -36.78 -0.25 -51.81
C ARG A 74 -36.45 -1.75 -51.90
N ARG A 75 -36.31 -2.45 -50.76
CA ARG A 75 -35.87 -3.85 -50.73
C ARG A 75 -37.04 -4.77 -50.34
N ALA A 76 -37.26 -5.82 -51.14
CA ALA A 76 -38.08 -6.96 -50.74
C ALA A 76 -37.23 -7.87 -49.81
N CYS A 77 -37.58 -7.89 -48.52
CA CYS A 77 -37.21 -8.86 -47.47
C CYS A 77 -35.96 -9.75 -47.73
N GLY A 78 -34.77 -9.24 -47.40
CA GLY A 78 -33.54 -10.04 -47.27
C GLY A 78 -32.71 -9.54 -46.09
N GLN A 79 -31.82 -10.37 -45.54
CA GLN A 79 -30.98 -10.02 -44.39
C GLN A 79 -30.15 -8.75 -44.68
N ILE A 80 -30.11 -7.83 -43.72
CA ILE A 80 -29.35 -6.58 -43.80
C ILE A 80 -28.06 -6.80 -43.02
N ASP A 81 -26.93 -6.74 -43.72
CA ASP A 81 -25.58 -6.82 -43.16
C ASP A 81 -24.87 -5.46 -43.27
N VAL A 82 -23.69 -5.36 -42.66
CA VAL A 82 -22.88 -4.13 -42.66
C VAL A 82 -22.51 -3.68 -44.10
N PRO A 83 -22.03 -4.56 -45.01
CA PRO A 83 -21.72 -4.15 -46.39
C PRO A 83 -22.91 -3.57 -47.16
N GLN A 84 -24.11 -4.15 -47.04
CA GLN A 84 -25.29 -3.65 -47.75
C GLN A 84 -25.74 -2.28 -47.22
N ILE A 85 -25.59 -2.03 -45.91
CA ILE A 85 -25.84 -0.71 -45.31
C ILE A 85 -24.88 0.32 -45.92
N LEU A 86 -23.58 0.03 -45.96
CA LEU A 86 -22.56 0.94 -46.49
C LEU A 86 -22.76 1.24 -47.98
N LEU A 87 -23.12 0.25 -48.78
CA LEU A 87 -23.44 0.43 -50.20
C LEU A 87 -24.71 1.27 -50.40
N GLY A 88 -25.72 1.07 -49.55
CA GLY A 88 -26.93 1.91 -49.52
C GLY A 88 -26.60 3.38 -49.23
N LEU A 89 -25.71 3.63 -48.26
CA LEU A 89 -25.24 4.97 -47.91
C LEU A 89 -24.39 5.59 -49.03
N LEU A 90 -23.44 4.86 -49.61
CA LEU A 90 -22.61 5.36 -50.73
C LEU A 90 -23.42 5.72 -51.97
N ASN A 91 -24.54 5.02 -52.22
CA ASN A 91 -25.43 5.33 -53.33
C ASN A 91 -26.26 6.61 -53.10
N GLY A 92 -26.59 6.91 -51.83
CA GLY A 92 -27.51 8.00 -51.47
C GLY A 92 -26.85 9.31 -51.00
N ILE A 93 -25.61 9.25 -50.54
CA ILE A 93 -24.93 10.39 -49.91
C ILE A 93 -24.02 11.10 -50.91
N VAL A 94 -24.22 12.42 -51.08
CA VAL A 94 -23.48 13.26 -52.02
C VAL A 94 -22.70 14.36 -51.30
N ASN A 95 -21.72 14.96 -51.98
CA ASN A 95 -20.83 15.99 -51.42
C ASN A 95 -21.59 17.17 -50.79
N SER A 96 -22.72 17.58 -51.38
CA SER A 96 -23.55 18.69 -50.87
C SER A 96 -24.17 18.45 -49.49
N ASN A 97 -24.14 17.21 -48.98
CA ASN A 97 -24.60 16.87 -47.63
C ASN A 97 -23.56 17.18 -46.54
N PHE A 98 -22.33 17.57 -46.92
CA PHE A 98 -21.25 17.88 -45.99
C PHE A 98 -20.92 19.37 -46.00
N LEU A 99 -20.51 19.88 -44.84
CA LEU A 99 -20.10 21.28 -44.68
C LEU A 99 -18.81 21.61 -45.45
N ASN A 100 -17.97 20.60 -45.69
CA ASN A 100 -16.73 20.75 -46.42
C ASN A 100 -16.41 19.46 -47.22
N GLU A 101 -15.73 19.64 -48.35
CA GLU A 101 -15.34 18.55 -49.26
C GLU A 101 -14.37 17.56 -48.59
N LYS A 102 -13.51 18.05 -47.68
CA LYS A 102 -12.56 17.20 -46.95
C LYS A 102 -13.27 16.14 -46.08
N SER A 103 -14.35 16.51 -45.40
CA SER A 103 -15.15 15.65 -44.53
C SER A 103 -15.90 14.60 -45.35
N TYR A 104 -16.39 14.98 -46.53
CA TYR A 104 -16.99 14.03 -47.47
C TYR A 104 -15.95 13.03 -47.99
N THR A 105 -14.76 13.48 -48.40
CA THR A 105 -13.67 12.59 -48.85
C THR A 105 -13.20 11.67 -47.73
N GLN A 106 -13.07 12.16 -46.50
CA GLN A 106 -12.76 11.35 -45.33
C GLN A 106 -13.85 10.31 -45.04
N TRP A 107 -15.12 10.71 -45.12
CA TRP A 107 -16.26 9.82 -44.94
C TRP A 107 -16.28 8.71 -46.00
N LYS A 108 -16.11 9.04 -47.29
CA LYS A 108 -16.03 8.07 -48.39
C LYS A 108 -14.88 7.10 -48.21
N LYS A 109 -13.67 7.61 -47.92
CA LYS A 109 -12.50 6.78 -47.66
C LYS A 109 -12.75 5.81 -46.50
N ARG A 110 -13.43 6.27 -45.45
CA ARG A 110 -13.84 5.41 -44.33
C ARG A 110 -14.84 4.33 -44.79
N GLN A 111 -15.86 4.66 -45.57
CA GLN A 111 -16.80 3.65 -46.09
C GLN A 111 -16.08 2.59 -46.94
N ALA A 112 -15.18 3.03 -47.82
CA ALA A 112 -14.40 2.14 -48.68
C ALA A 112 -13.46 1.23 -47.87
N ASN A 113 -12.82 1.76 -46.81
CA ASN A 113 -11.98 0.95 -45.93
C ASN A 113 -12.78 -0.09 -45.15
N ILE A 114 -13.99 0.25 -44.68
CA ILE A 114 -14.85 -0.71 -43.99
C ILE A 114 -15.31 -1.81 -44.97
N LEU A 115 -15.67 -1.43 -46.20
CA LEU A 115 -16.03 -2.39 -47.24
C LEU A 115 -14.87 -3.31 -47.61
N GLU A 116 -13.65 -2.77 -47.74
CA GLU A 116 -12.44 -3.56 -47.96
C GLU A 116 -12.29 -4.62 -46.87
N GLU A 117 -12.24 -4.20 -45.61
CA GLU A 117 -12.06 -5.12 -44.48
C GLU A 117 -13.17 -6.18 -44.39
N SER A 118 -14.42 -5.82 -44.71
CA SER A 118 -15.55 -6.75 -44.68
C SER A 118 -15.60 -7.75 -45.83
N LEU A 119 -14.98 -7.44 -46.96
CA LEU A 119 -15.05 -8.23 -48.20
C LEU A 119 -13.73 -8.92 -48.54
N THR A 120 -12.61 -8.53 -47.90
CA THR A 120 -11.31 -9.18 -48.03
C THR A 120 -11.29 -10.46 -47.19
N CYS A 121 -11.83 -11.56 -47.71
CA CYS A 121 -11.74 -12.88 -47.08
C CYS A 121 -10.77 -13.82 -47.80
N THR A 122 -10.04 -14.64 -47.05
CA THR A 122 -9.22 -15.78 -47.53
C THR A 122 -9.98 -16.80 -48.38
N ASN A 123 -11.31 -16.86 -48.30
CA ASN A 123 -12.15 -17.80 -49.05
C ASN A 123 -12.78 -17.21 -50.33
N CYS A 124 -12.54 -15.92 -50.64
CA CYS A 124 -13.02 -15.31 -51.88
C CYS A 124 -12.19 -15.76 -53.09
N ILE A 125 -12.84 -15.89 -54.25
CA ILE A 125 -12.14 -16.13 -55.52
C ILE A 125 -11.26 -14.91 -55.81
N MET A 126 -10.00 -15.13 -56.22
CA MET A 126 -9.02 -14.07 -56.51
C MET A 126 -9.56 -12.98 -57.46
N ASP A 127 -10.39 -13.35 -58.43
CA ASP A 127 -10.99 -12.44 -59.41
C ASP A 127 -12.03 -11.48 -58.80
N GLU A 128 -12.83 -11.98 -57.84
CA GLU A 128 -13.81 -11.16 -57.10
C GLU A 128 -13.10 -10.16 -56.18
N GLN A 129 -12.03 -10.58 -55.51
CA GLN A 129 -11.21 -9.69 -54.69
C GLN A 129 -10.55 -8.58 -55.52
N GLN A 130 -10.02 -8.92 -56.69
CA GLN A 130 -9.43 -7.94 -57.61
C GLN A 130 -10.48 -6.93 -58.10
N THR A 131 -11.68 -7.41 -58.44
CA THR A 131 -12.81 -6.58 -58.85
C THR A 131 -13.25 -5.61 -57.74
N VAL A 132 -13.36 -6.10 -56.50
CA VAL A 132 -13.66 -5.27 -55.32
C VAL A 132 -12.54 -4.26 -55.08
N GLY A 133 -11.28 -4.67 -55.13
CA GLY A 133 -10.12 -3.78 -54.93
C GLY A 133 -10.08 -2.63 -55.95
N ILE A 134 -10.31 -2.91 -57.24
CA ILE A 134 -10.40 -1.88 -58.28
C ILE A 134 -11.58 -0.95 -58.02
N SER A 135 -12.74 -1.50 -57.68
CA SER A 135 -13.96 -0.72 -57.41
C SER A 135 -13.80 0.20 -56.19
N LEU A 136 -13.14 -0.27 -55.14
CA LEU A 136 -12.85 0.53 -53.94
C LEU A 136 -11.78 1.60 -54.19
N ALA A 137 -10.78 1.32 -55.05
CA ALA A 137 -9.81 2.31 -55.46
C ALA A 137 -10.48 3.49 -56.18
N LYS A 138 -11.47 3.22 -57.04
CA LYS A 138 -12.29 4.24 -57.70
C LYS A 138 -13.05 5.11 -56.68
N ILE A 139 -13.67 4.51 -55.66
CA ILE A 139 -14.39 5.25 -54.60
C ILE A 139 -13.46 6.17 -53.80
N ARG A 140 -12.23 5.73 -53.54
CA ARG A 140 -11.22 6.50 -52.79
C ARG A 140 -10.66 7.68 -53.59
N ASN A 141 -10.62 7.57 -54.91
CA ASN A 141 -10.13 8.61 -55.79
C ASN A 141 -11.20 9.70 -55.99
N ALA A 142 -11.01 10.87 -55.38
CA ALA A 142 -11.97 11.97 -55.48
C ALA A 142 -12.11 12.50 -56.92
N GLU A 143 -11.02 12.56 -57.69
CA GLU A 143 -11.05 13.04 -59.08
C GLU A 143 -11.87 12.10 -59.96
N GLU A 144 -11.63 10.79 -59.84
CA GLU A 144 -12.35 9.78 -60.61
C GLU A 144 -13.81 9.66 -60.16
N TRP A 145 -14.06 9.55 -58.86
CA TRP A 145 -15.41 9.33 -58.32
C TRP A 145 -16.29 10.57 -58.45
N ASP A 146 -15.84 11.74 -58.01
CA ASP A 146 -16.71 12.92 -57.85
C ASP A 146 -16.85 13.76 -59.11
N PHE A 147 -15.80 13.82 -59.94
CA PHE A 147 -15.74 14.71 -61.10
C PHE A 147 -15.85 13.98 -62.44
N MET A 148 -15.24 12.79 -62.58
CA MET A 148 -15.23 12.06 -63.86
C MET A 148 -16.43 11.14 -64.04
N MET A 149 -16.88 10.46 -62.98
CA MET A 149 -17.98 9.49 -63.07
C MET A 149 -19.38 10.13 -62.96
N SER A 150 -20.27 9.77 -63.87
CA SER A 150 -21.71 10.03 -63.82
C SER A 150 -22.41 9.19 -62.75
N PRO A 151 -23.63 9.56 -62.30
CA PRO A 151 -24.41 8.76 -61.34
C PRO A 151 -24.65 7.32 -61.79
N SER A 152 -24.79 7.08 -63.12
CA SER A 152 -24.93 5.74 -63.70
C SER A 152 -23.65 4.92 -63.52
N GLU A 153 -22.49 5.50 -63.80
CA GLU A 153 -21.20 4.80 -63.66
C GLU A 153 -20.88 4.50 -62.20
N ARG A 154 -21.22 5.42 -61.28
CA ARG A 154 -21.10 5.16 -59.83
C ARG A 154 -22.01 4.01 -59.39
N ALA A 155 -23.23 3.94 -59.90
CA ALA A 155 -24.16 2.86 -59.60
C ALA A 155 -23.62 1.49 -60.08
N GLU A 156 -22.98 1.43 -61.25
CA GLU A 156 -22.32 0.20 -61.75
C GLU A 156 -21.17 -0.25 -60.84
N VAL A 157 -20.32 0.68 -60.39
CA VAL A 157 -19.24 0.35 -59.44
C VAL A 157 -19.80 -0.19 -58.12
N LEU A 158 -20.85 0.43 -57.59
CA LEU A 158 -21.51 -0.07 -56.37
C LEU A 158 -22.22 -1.40 -56.60
N LEU A 159 -22.78 -1.63 -57.79
CA LEU A 159 -23.43 -2.89 -58.15
C LEU A 159 -22.42 -4.04 -58.21
N ALA A 160 -21.22 -3.81 -58.76
CA ALA A 160 -20.15 -4.81 -58.78
C ALA A 160 -19.77 -5.26 -57.36
N ILE A 161 -19.57 -4.32 -56.43
CA ILE A 161 -19.29 -4.63 -55.02
C ILE A 161 -20.48 -5.34 -54.37
N ARG A 162 -21.71 -4.90 -54.69
CA ARG A 162 -22.94 -5.49 -54.16
C ARG A 162 -23.10 -6.96 -54.54
N GLN A 163 -22.73 -7.35 -55.76
CA GLN A 163 -22.82 -8.75 -56.17
C GLN A 163 -21.90 -9.65 -55.35
N VAL A 164 -20.66 -9.22 -55.11
CA VAL A 164 -19.74 -9.95 -54.24
C VAL A 164 -20.26 -10.04 -52.82
N ALA A 165 -20.79 -8.93 -52.27
CA ALA A 165 -21.40 -8.94 -50.93
C ALA A 165 -22.61 -9.89 -50.84
N LEU A 166 -23.44 -10.00 -51.89
CA LEU A 166 -24.58 -10.92 -51.93
C LEU A 166 -24.12 -12.39 -51.96
N VAL A 167 -23.05 -12.71 -52.71
CA VAL A 167 -22.46 -14.04 -52.73
C VAL A 167 -21.99 -14.42 -51.31
N LEU A 168 -21.24 -13.54 -50.65
CA LEU A 168 -20.74 -13.77 -49.29
C LEU A 168 -21.87 -13.88 -48.26
N SER A 169 -22.89 -13.04 -48.36
CA SER A 169 -24.08 -13.12 -47.49
C SER A 169 -24.88 -14.41 -47.68
N SER A 170 -24.75 -15.09 -48.82
CA SER A 170 -25.43 -16.38 -49.08
C SER A 170 -24.70 -17.59 -48.49
N VAL A 171 -23.43 -17.42 -48.08
CA VAL A 171 -22.65 -18.46 -47.43
C VAL A 171 -23.20 -18.68 -46.01
N PRO A 172 -23.53 -19.92 -45.61
CA PRO A 172 -24.02 -20.18 -44.27
C PRO A 172 -22.95 -19.91 -43.21
N GLY A 173 -23.40 -19.70 -41.97
CA GLY A 173 -22.54 -19.69 -40.80
C GLY A 173 -21.72 -20.98 -40.66
N HIS A 174 -20.59 -20.89 -39.93
CA HIS A 174 -19.67 -22.01 -39.75
C HIS A 174 -20.04 -22.89 -38.54
N PHE A 175 -20.72 -22.35 -37.55
CA PHE A 175 -20.92 -22.99 -36.25
C PHE A 175 -22.34 -23.51 -36.03
N GLY A 176 -23.30 -23.14 -36.89
CA GLY A 176 -24.68 -23.61 -36.81
C GLY A 176 -25.51 -22.89 -35.75
N ILE A 177 -25.11 -21.67 -35.38
CA ILE A 177 -25.81 -20.86 -34.37
C ILE A 177 -27.06 -20.21 -35.02
N PRO A 178 -28.22 -20.16 -34.34
CA PRO A 178 -29.41 -19.52 -34.88
C PRO A 178 -29.18 -18.05 -35.25
N GLY A 179 -29.39 -17.70 -36.52
CA GLY A 179 -29.18 -16.35 -37.03
C GLY A 179 -27.72 -16.01 -37.35
N GLU A 180 -26.81 -16.98 -37.25
CA GLU A 180 -25.41 -16.84 -37.66
C GLU A 180 -25.29 -16.46 -39.13
N THR A 181 -24.43 -15.49 -39.41
CA THR A 181 -24.06 -15.13 -40.77
C THR A 181 -22.58 -15.38 -40.98
N TYR A 182 -22.19 -15.51 -42.24
CA TYR A 182 -20.79 -15.55 -42.66
C TYR A 182 -19.92 -14.43 -42.03
N TYR A 183 -20.49 -13.22 -41.88
CA TYR A 183 -19.76 -12.07 -41.35
C TYR A 183 -19.44 -12.15 -39.86
N TRP A 184 -20.07 -13.06 -39.10
CA TRP A 184 -19.77 -13.27 -37.68
C TRP A 184 -18.33 -13.74 -37.46
N SER A 185 -17.79 -14.55 -38.36
CA SER A 185 -16.41 -15.06 -38.30
C SER A 185 -15.48 -14.38 -39.29
N ALA A 186 -15.97 -13.94 -40.45
CA ALA A 186 -15.13 -13.29 -41.46
C ALA A 186 -14.72 -11.85 -41.08
N CYS A 187 -15.59 -11.12 -40.37
CA CYS A 187 -15.39 -9.69 -40.06
C CYS A 187 -15.53 -9.38 -38.55
N TYR A 188 -15.27 -10.38 -37.70
CA TYR A 188 -15.47 -10.26 -36.25
C TYR A 188 -14.71 -9.08 -35.64
N HIS A 189 -13.47 -8.84 -36.06
CA HIS A 189 -12.62 -7.77 -35.53
C HIS A 189 -13.28 -6.39 -35.68
N LEU A 190 -13.89 -6.10 -36.84
CA LEU A 190 -14.61 -4.85 -37.05
C LEU A 190 -15.91 -4.83 -36.24
N ASN A 191 -16.68 -5.93 -36.28
CA ASN A 191 -17.96 -6.02 -35.59
C ASN A 191 -17.81 -5.81 -34.07
N ILE A 192 -16.80 -6.42 -33.46
CA ILE A 192 -16.47 -6.26 -32.05
C ILE A 192 -16.05 -4.82 -31.74
N ARG A 193 -15.25 -4.17 -32.60
CA ARG A 193 -14.88 -2.76 -32.42
C ARG A 193 -16.07 -1.81 -32.55
N LEU A 194 -17.01 -2.10 -33.45
CA LEU A 194 -18.26 -1.34 -33.54
C LEU A 194 -19.11 -1.53 -32.28
N TYR A 195 -19.23 -2.78 -31.80
CA TYR A 195 -19.98 -3.08 -30.59
C TYR A 195 -19.36 -2.43 -29.35
N GLU A 196 -18.04 -2.48 -29.20
CA GLU A 196 -17.29 -1.77 -28.16
C GLU A 196 -17.65 -0.28 -28.15
N LYS A 197 -17.71 0.38 -29.32
CA LYS A 197 -18.13 1.78 -29.42
C LYS A 197 -19.60 2.02 -29.08
N LEU A 198 -20.50 1.08 -29.36
CA LEU A 198 -21.89 1.17 -28.92
C LEU A 198 -22.00 1.07 -27.39
N LEU A 199 -21.22 0.18 -26.76
CA LEU A 199 -21.19 0.04 -25.30
C LEU A 199 -20.74 1.32 -24.62
N PHE A 200 -19.85 2.12 -25.22
CA PHE A 200 -19.45 3.42 -24.66
C PHE A 200 -20.59 4.46 -24.64
N SER A 201 -21.72 4.22 -25.31
CA SER A 201 -22.86 5.16 -25.30
C SER A 201 -23.61 5.23 -23.96
N VAL A 202 -23.32 4.33 -23.01
CA VAL A 202 -23.97 4.30 -21.69
C VAL A 202 -23.26 5.15 -20.63
N PHE A 203 -22.11 5.75 -20.95
CA PHE A 203 -21.40 6.66 -20.06
C PHE A 203 -21.83 8.11 -20.32
N ASP A 204 -21.90 8.91 -19.27
CA ASP A 204 -22.18 10.34 -19.40
C ASP A 204 -20.96 11.07 -19.99
N ILE A 205 -21.13 11.77 -21.11
CA ILE A 205 -20.07 12.60 -21.71
C ILE A 205 -19.54 13.68 -20.74
N LEU A 206 -20.37 14.20 -19.86
CA LEU A 206 -19.97 15.26 -18.92
C LEU A 206 -19.26 14.69 -17.69
N GLU A 207 -19.65 13.49 -17.27
CA GLU A 207 -19.14 12.78 -16.11
C GLU A 207 -18.73 11.37 -16.56
N GLU A 208 -17.60 11.27 -17.27
CA GLU A 208 -17.14 10.04 -17.96
C GLU A 208 -17.06 8.79 -17.05
N GLY A 209 -17.02 8.97 -15.73
CA GLY A 209 -17.00 7.89 -14.74
C GLY A 209 -18.38 7.39 -14.29
N GLN A 210 -19.48 7.95 -14.79
CA GLN A 210 -20.84 7.60 -14.41
C GLN A 210 -21.64 7.00 -15.57
N LEU A 211 -22.52 6.07 -15.21
CA LEU A 211 -23.52 5.51 -16.11
C LEU A 211 -24.75 6.41 -16.13
N ILE A 212 -25.36 6.57 -17.31
CA ILE A 212 -26.62 7.29 -17.44
C ILE A 212 -27.80 6.49 -16.87
N GLU A 213 -28.87 7.19 -16.47
CA GLU A 213 -30.06 6.56 -15.88
C GLU A 213 -30.72 5.57 -16.85
N GLU A 214 -30.67 5.85 -18.16
CA GLU A 214 -31.28 5.02 -19.20
C GLU A 214 -30.38 3.88 -19.73
N ALA A 215 -29.33 3.49 -19.00
CA ALA A 215 -28.36 2.50 -19.47
C ALA A 215 -29.00 1.13 -19.78
N ASP A 216 -29.92 0.65 -18.95
CA ASP A 216 -30.60 -0.64 -19.14
C ASP A 216 -31.52 -0.64 -20.37
N GLU A 217 -32.21 0.48 -20.63
CA GLU A 217 -33.03 0.68 -21.81
C GLU A 217 -32.17 0.78 -23.08
N ILE A 218 -30.99 1.42 -23.00
CA ILE A 218 -30.04 1.48 -24.11
C ILE A 218 -29.50 0.09 -24.44
N PHE A 219 -29.18 -0.75 -23.45
CA PHE A 219 -28.79 -2.14 -23.72
C PHE A 219 -29.88 -2.92 -24.45
N SER A 220 -31.16 -2.66 -24.14
CA SER A 220 -32.27 -3.29 -24.84
C SER A 220 -32.31 -2.93 -26.33
N ILE A 221 -31.88 -1.73 -26.71
CA ILE A 221 -31.75 -1.29 -28.11
C ILE A 221 -30.50 -1.87 -28.75
N ILE A 222 -29.35 -1.82 -28.06
CA ILE A 222 -28.08 -2.36 -28.56
C ILE A 222 -28.20 -3.88 -28.80
N LYS A 223 -28.99 -4.61 -28.01
CA LYS A 223 -29.28 -6.04 -28.24
C LYS A 223 -29.88 -6.34 -29.61
N LEU A 224 -30.59 -5.39 -30.22
CA LEU A 224 -31.13 -5.56 -31.58
C LEU A 224 -30.03 -5.70 -32.65
N THR A 225 -28.79 -5.25 -32.36
CA THR A 225 -27.66 -5.35 -33.30
C THR A 225 -26.91 -6.67 -33.18
N TRP A 226 -27.22 -7.53 -32.21
CA TRP A 226 -26.45 -8.74 -31.92
C TRP A 226 -26.38 -9.71 -33.10
N SER A 227 -27.50 -9.92 -33.79
CA SER A 227 -27.53 -10.83 -34.94
C SER A 227 -26.73 -10.30 -36.15
N ILE A 228 -26.57 -8.98 -36.27
CA ILE A 228 -25.80 -8.35 -37.34
C ILE A 228 -24.29 -8.40 -37.02
N LEU A 229 -23.94 -8.14 -35.76
CA LEU A 229 -22.54 -8.03 -35.32
C LEU A 229 -21.94 -9.37 -34.85
N GLY A 230 -22.76 -10.40 -34.63
CA GLY A 230 -22.31 -11.68 -34.08
C GLY A 230 -22.00 -11.62 -32.60
N ILE A 231 -22.87 -10.97 -31.83
CA ILE A 231 -22.71 -10.85 -30.38
C ILE A 231 -23.61 -11.87 -29.68
N THR A 232 -22.98 -12.79 -28.94
CA THR A 232 -23.66 -13.68 -28.00
C THR A 232 -23.76 -13.03 -26.62
N GLN A 233 -24.59 -13.58 -25.73
CA GLN A 233 -24.70 -13.09 -24.35
C GLN A 233 -23.35 -13.16 -23.62
N LYS A 234 -22.63 -14.28 -23.74
CA LYS A 234 -21.29 -14.46 -23.14
C LYS A 234 -20.27 -13.45 -23.68
N LEU A 235 -20.30 -13.17 -24.99
CA LEU A 235 -19.44 -12.16 -25.60
C LEU A 235 -19.79 -10.75 -25.12
N HIS A 236 -21.08 -10.44 -24.99
CA HIS A 236 -21.52 -9.16 -24.45
C HIS A 236 -21.03 -8.94 -23.02
N ASP A 237 -21.21 -9.93 -22.14
CA ASP A 237 -20.79 -9.82 -20.74
C ASP A 237 -19.27 -9.61 -20.65
N ALA A 238 -18.48 -10.30 -21.49
CA ALA A 238 -17.02 -10.10 -21.57
C ALA A 238 -16.64 -8.70 -22.09
N LEU A 239 -17.24 -8.26 -23.20
CA LEU A 239 -16.95 -6.95 -23.81
C LEU A 239 -17.44 -5.78 -22.95
N TYR A 240 -18.56 -5.93 -22.26
CA TYR A 240 -19.07 -4.90 -21.37
C TYR A 240 -18.24 -4.80 -20.10
N GLY A 241 -17.85 -5.94 -19.51
CA GLY A 241 -16.86 -5.98 -18.43
C GLY A 241 -15.54 -5.30 -18.83
N TRP A 242 -15.09 -5.51 -20.08
CA TRP A 242 -13.92 -4.83 -20.64
C TRP A 242 -14.07 -3.32 -20.73
N VAL A 243 -15.16 -2.84 -21.32
CA VAL A 243 -15.42 -1.41 -21.46
C VAL A 243 -15.54 -0.71 -20.10
N LEU A 244 -16.25 -1.32 -19.13
CA LEU A 244 -16.33 -0.83 -17.75
C LEU A 244 -14.94 -0.76 -17.09
N PHE A 245 -14.12 -1.80 -17.29
CA PHE A 245 -12.76 -1.83 -16.75
C PHE A 245 -11.86 -0.76 -17.39
N GLN A 246 -11.92 -0.57 -18.71
CA GLN A 246 -11.19 0.50 -19.40
C GLN A 246 -11.59 1.88 -18.86
N GLN A 247 -12.89 2.08 -18.66
CA GLN A 247 -13.41 3.34 -18.13
C GLN A 247 -12.97 3.57 -16.67
N PHE A 248 -12.96 2.53 -15.85
CA PHE A 248 -12.38 2.56 -14.50
C PHE A 248 -10.89 2.94 -14.52
N VAL A 249 -10.09 2.36 -15.42
CA VAL A 249 -8.65 2.67 -15.51
C VAL A 249 -8.40 4.14 -15.84
N GLN A 250 -9.30 4.79 -16.57
CA GLN A 250 -9.20 6.20 -16.94
C GLN A 250 -9.74 7.15 -15.87
N THR A 251 -10.87 6.81 -15.26
CA THR A 251 -11.62 7.70 -14.36
C THR A 251 -11.36 7.45 -12.88
N GLU A 252 -10.85 6.26 -12.54
CA GLU A 252 -10.68 5.77 -11.17
C GLU A 252 -11.98 5.72 -10.35
N GLU A 253 -13.13 5.67 -11.01
CA GLU A 253 -14.42 5.56 -10.33
C GLU A 253 -14.68 4.15 -9.82
N ALA A 254 -14.75 4.02 -8.50
CA ALA A 254 -14.89 2.75 -7.81
C ALA A 254 -16.06 1.87 -8.29
N PRO A 255 -17.30 2.38 -8.50
CA PRO A 255 -18.43 1.53 -8.88
C PRO A 255 -18.24 0.84 -10.23
N LEU A 256 -17.49 1.46 -11.16
CA LEU A 256 -17.22 0.86 -12.47
C LEU A 256 -16.46 -0.47 -12.35
N LEU A 257 -15.52 -0.57 -11.41
CA LEU A 257 -14.78 -1.81 -11.17
C LEU A 257 -15.66 -2.91 -10.56
N ASP A 258 -16.63 -2.54 -9.71
CA ASP A 258 -17.59 -3.49 -9.14
C ASP A 258 -18.50 -4.04 -10.25
N HIS A 259 -19.00 -3.15 -11.13
CA HIS A 259 -19.78 -3.54 -12.30
C HIS A 259 -18.96 -4.44 -13.23
N ALA A 260 -17.72 -4.06 -13.56
CA ALA A 260 -16.84 -4.89 -14.38
C ALA A 260 -16.64 -6.28 -13.77
N THR A 261 -16.43 -6.36 -12.45
CA THR A 261 -16.25 -7.63 -11.74
C THR A 261 -17.51 -8.48 -11.81
N LYS A 262 -18.70 -7.86 -11.74
CA LYS A 262 -19.98 -8.55 -11.89
C LYS A 262 -20.13 -9.15 -13.29
N GLU A 263 -19.80 -8.38 -14.33
CA GLU A 263 -19.85 -8.86 -15.72
C GLU A 263 -18.86 -10.00 -15.99
N VAL A 264 -17.62 -9.88 -15.51
CA VAL A 264 -16.61 -10.97 -15.56
C VAL A 264 -17.14 -12.23 -14.88
N LYS A 265 -17.77 -12.12 -13.71
CA LYS A 265 -18.36 -13.27 -13.01
C LYS A 265 -19.49 -13.93 -13.80
N LYS A 266 -20.32 -13.18 -14.55
CA LYS A 266 -21.34 -13.78 -15.42
C LYS A 266 -20.71 -14.69 -16.47
N VAL A 267 -19.58 -14.28 -17.06
CA VAL A 267 -18.84 -15.10 -18.04
C VAL A 267 -18.30 -16.38 -17.39
N LEU A 268 -17.79 -16.30 -16.15
CA LEU A 268 -17.23 -17.44 -15.42
C LEU A 268 -18.26 -18.49 -15.00
N TYR A 269 -19.48 -18.04 -14.66
CA TYR A 269 -20.56 -18.90 -14.17
C TYR A 269 -21.59 -19.23 -15.25
N ALA A 270 -21.42 -18.77 -16.48
CA ALA A 270 -22.28 -19.13 -17.58
C ALA A 270 -22.18 -20.65 -17.81
N GLU A 271 -23.31 -21.36 -17.71
CA GLU A 271 -23.39 -22.76 -18.11
C GLU A 271 -23.15 -22.85 -19.62
N ASP A 272 -22.22 -23.70 -20.07
CA ASP A 272 -22.01 -23.95 -21.50
C ASP A 272 -23.20 -24.76 -22.04
N THR A 273 -24.27 -24.05 -22.40
CA THR A 273 -25.53 -24.65 -22.85
C THR A 273 -25.48 -25.12 -24.32
N ASP A 274 -24.53 -24.64 -25.12
CA ASP A 274 -24.37 -25.04 -26.52
C ASP A 274 -22.88 -25.09 -26.94
N GLY A 275 -22.36 -26.28 -27.24
CA GLY A 275 -20.98 -26.46 -27.70
C GLY A 275 -20.67 -25.78 -29.03
N ASN A 276 -21.68 -25.32 -29.77
CA ASN A 276 -21.47 -24.52 -30.98
C ASN A 276 -21.08 -23.07 -30.66
N GLU A 277 -21.67 -22.44 -29.64
CA GLU A 277 -21.28 -21.10 -29.19
C GLU A 277 -19.85 -21.10 -28.66
N GLU A 278 -19.44 -22.12 -27.92
CA GLU A 278 -18.07 -22.26 -27.43
C GLU A 278 -17.05 -22.34 -28.60
N ARG A 279 -17.33 -23.18 -29.61
CA ARG A 279 -16.50 -23.25 -30.82
C ARG A 279 -16.44 -21.93 -31.58
N TYR A 280 -17.55 -21.21 -31.66
CA TYR A 280 -17.60 -19.87 -32.25
C TYR A 280 -16.68 -18.91 -31.49
N MET A 281 -16.79 -18.85 -30.17
CA MET A 281 -15.98 -17.96 -29.33
C MET A 281 -14.49 -18.28 -29.44
N ASN A 282 -14.13 -19.57 -29.46
CA ASN A 282 -12.75 -20.03 -29.64
C ASN A 282 -12.19 -19.74 -31.04
N SER A 283 -13.04 -19.45 -32.02
CA SER A 283 -12.62 -19.03 -33.37
C SER A 283 -12.24 -17.55 -33.46
N LEU A 284 -12.62 -16.74 -32.46
CA LEU A 284 -12.36 -15.30 -32.42
C LEU A 284 -10.93 -15.05 -31.91
N LEU A 285 -9.95 -15.26 -32.79
CA LEU A 285 -8.53 -15.24 -32.40
C LEU A 285 -7.97 -13.81 -32.26
N CYS A 286 -7.21 -13.58 -31.19
CA CYS A 286 -6.43 -12.38 -30.97
C CYS A 286 -4.94 -12.74 -30.92
N SER A 287 -4.10 -11.93 -31.55
CA SER A 287 -2.65 -11.99 -31.35
C SER A 287 -2.23 -11.03 -30.25
N THR A 288 -1.57 -11.54 -29.22
CA THR A 288 -0.95 -10.71 -28.18
C THR A 288 0.54 -11.01 -28.07
N SER A 289 1.36 -9.98 -27.89
CA SER A 289 2.79 -10.14 -27.61
C SER A 289 3.03 -10.00 -26.10
N SER A 290 3.21 -11.11 -25.40
CA SER A 290 3.69 -11.12 -24.02
C SER A 290 5.10 -11.72 -23.98
N SER A 291 6.04 -11.05 -23.31
CA SER A 291 7.43 -11.53 -23.09
C SER A 291 8.21 -11.95 -24.35
N GLY A 292 7.90 -11.37 -25.52
CA GLY A 292 8.62 -11.62 -26.77
C GLY A 292 8.16 -12.84 -27.58
N SER A 293 7.15 -13.60 -27.11
CA SER A 293 6.48 -14.64 -27.90
C SER A 293 5.07 -14.20 -28.30
N GLU A 294 4.69 -14.44 -29.55
CA GLU A 294 3.32 -14.22 -30.03
C GLU A 294 2.42 -15.34 -29.48
N MET A 295 1.46 -14.97 -28.63
CA MET A 295 0.45 -15.88 -28.11
C MET A 295 -0.84 -15.66 -28.88
N ARG A 296 -1.40 -16.75 -29.40
CA ARG A 296 -2.76 -16.77 -29.96
C ARG A 296 -3.72 -17.15 -28.86
N LEU A 297 -4.62 -16.23 -28.53
CA LEU A 297 -5.66 -16.39 -27.53
C LEU A 297 -7.01 -16.21 -28.24
N ASP A 298 -8.08 -16.80 -27.72
CA ASP A 298 -9.41 -16.30 -28.10
C ASP A 298 -9.64 -14.90 -27.49
N LEU A 299 -10.70 -14.24 -27.94
CA LEU A 299 -11.01 -12.89 -27.53
C LEU A 299 -11.29 -12.75 -26.02
N ILE A 300 -12.00 -13.69 -25.40
CA ILE A 300 -12.28 -13.62 -23.96
C ILE A 300 -10.97 -13.80 -23.18
N GLN A 301 -10.18 -14.82 -23.54
CA GLN A 301 -8.85 -15.03 -22.97
C GLN A 301 -7.97 -13.78 -23.12
N ALA A 302 -8.00 -13.11 -24.28
CA ALA A 302 -7.23 -11.90 -24.51
C ALA A 302 -7.69 -10.71 -23.64
N ILE A 303 -9.00 -10.52 -23.49
CA ILE A 303 -9.59 -9.50 -22.61
C ILE A 303 -9.17 -9.77 -21.16
N PHE A 304 -9.36 -10.99 -20.69
CA PHE A 304 -9.06 -11.38 -19.31
C PHE A 304 -7.56 -11.34 -19.04
N THR A 305 -6.73 -11.82 -19.95
CA THR A 305 -5.26 -11.66 -19.84
C THR A 305 -4.87 -10.19 -19.72
N SER A 306 -5.48 -9.30 -20.51
CA SER A 306 -5.21 -7.85 -20.44
C SER A 306 -5.61 -7.25 -19.08
N MET A 307 -6.79 -7.61 -18.56
CA MET A 307 -7.23 -7.19 -17.22
C MET A 307 -6.31 -7.74 -16.12
N SER A 308 -5.92 -9.01 -16.20
CA SER A 308 -5.03 -9.64 -15.21
C SER A 308 -3.67 -8.98 -15.21
N LEU A 309 -3.07 -8.73 -16.38
CA LEU A 309 -1.77 -8.05 -16.48
C LEU A 309 -1.80 -6.66 -15.84
N TRP A 310 -2.88 -5.90 -16.06
CA TRP A 310 -3.04 -4.60 -15.41
C TRP A 310 -3.16 -4.76 -13.88
N CYS A 311 -4.00 -5.68 -13.40
CA CYS A 311 -4.17 -5.91 -11.98
C CYS A 311 -2.85 -6.35 -11.32
N ASP A 312 -2.17 -7.32 -11.93
CA ASP A 312 -0.89 -7.85 -11.47
C ASP A 312 0.17 -6.73 -11.43
N SER A 313 0.18 -5.79 -12.39
CA SER A 313 1.09 -4.64 -12.36
C SER A 313 0.89 -3.71 -11.16
N LYS A 314 -0.34 -3.61 -10.62
CA LYS A 314 -0.65 -2.83 -9.42
C LYS A 314 -0.41 -3.62 -8.15
N LEU A 315 -0.73 -4.91 -8.18
CA LEU A 315 -0.68 -5.81 -7.03
C LEU A 315 0.75 -6.26 -6.70
N GLN A 316 1.63 -6.43 -7.70
CA GLN A 316 3.06 -6.73 -7.46
C GLN A 316 3.76 -5.71 -6.56
N ASP A 317 3.22 -4.50 -6.45
CA ASP A 317 3.71 -3.45 -5.56
C ASP A 317 2.54 -2.62 -5.02
N TYR A 318 1.66 -3.29 -4.27
CA TYR A 318 0.47 -2.65 -3.73
C TYR A 318 0.80 -1.59 -2.67
N HIS A 319 1.94 -1.70 -1.98
CA HIS A 319 2.38 -0.69 -1.01
C HIS A 319 2.59 0.68 -1.67
N LEU A 320 3.11 0.71 -2.91
CA LEU A 320 3.26 1.93 -3.68
C LEU A 320 1.91 2.43 -4.22
N HIS A 321 1.19 1.55 -4.92
CA HIS A 321 0.01 1.93 -5.70
C HIS A 321 -1.22 2.25 -4.85
N PHE A 322 -1.37 1.61 -3.69
CA PHE A 322 -2.50 1.81 -2.79
C PHE A 322 -2.11 2.57 -1.52
N SER A 323 -1.01 3.32 -1.58
CA SER A 323 -0.50 4.15 -0.48
C SER A 323 -1.54 5.21 -0.02
N GLN A 324 -2.24 5.82 -0.96
CA GLN A 324 -3.30 6.82 -0.71
C GLN A 324 -4.70 6.31 -1.08
N LYS A 325 -4.75 5.17 -1.78
CA LYS A 325 -5.93 4.63 -2.47
C LYS A 325 -6.36 3.27 -1.93
N SER A 326 -6.17 3.04 -0.63
CA SER A 326 -6.42 1.76 0.05
C SER A 326 -7.81 1.17 -0.22
N ARG A 327 -8.84 2.02 -0.37
CA ARG A 327 -10.22 1.61 -0.70
C ARG A 327 -10.36 0.79 -1.99
N PHE A 328 -9.44 0.95 -2.94
CA PHE A 328 -9.46 0.25 -4.23
C PHE A 328 -8.77 -1.12 -4.17
N PHE A 329 -7.92 -1.35 -3.17
CA PHE A 329 -7.11 -2.57 -3.08
C PHE A 329 -7.98 -3.84 -3.10
N ALA A 330 -9.01 -3.90 -2.25
CA ALA A 330 -9.93 -5.05 -2.19
C ALA A 330 -10.64 -5.32 -3.53
N ARG A 331 -11.03 -4.25 -4.25
CA ARG A 331 -11.72 -4.36 -5.53
C ARG A 331 -10.78 -4.87 -6.62
N VAL A 332 -9.56 -4.32 -6.69
CA VAL A 332 -8.53 -4.76 -7.65
C VAL A 332 -8.13 -6.21 -7.36
N MET A 333 -7.99 -6.59 -6.09
CA MET A 333 -7.72 -7.98 -5.71
C MET A 333 -8.84 -8.93 -6.16
N THR A 334 -10.09 -8.55 -5.92
CA THR A 334 -11.26 -9.34 -6.34
C THR A 334 -11.29 -9.54 -7.86
N MET A 335 -11.02 -8.48 -8.63
CA MET A 335 -10.91 -8.55 -10.08
C MET A 335 -9.75 -9.44 -10.53
N ALA A 336 -8.56 -9.28 -9.95
CA ALA A 336 -7.37 -10.06 -10.27
C ALA A 336 -7.54 -11.57 -10.06
N LEU A 337 -8.32 -11.94 -9.03
CA LEU A 337 -8.68 -13.32 -8.75
C LEU A 337 -9.75 -13.83 -9.71
N ALA A 338 -10.83 -13.07 -9.95
CA ALA A 338 -11.88 -13.47 -10.89
C ALA A 338 -11.32 -13.78 -12.28
N VAL A 339 -10.53 -12.86 -12.82
CA VAL A 339 -9.91 -12.97 -14.13
C VAL A 339 -8.80 -14.03 -14.15
N GLY A 340 -8.01 -14.12 -13.08
CA GLY A 340 -6.94 -15.11 -12.94
C GLY A 340 -7.43 -16.56 -12.93
N MET A 341 -8.65 -16.81 -12.44
CA MET A 341 -9.23 -18.15 -12.44
C MET A 341 -9.60 -18.65 -13.84
N TYR A 342 -10.03 -17.77 -14.72
CA TYR A 342 -10.42 -18.13 -16.10
C TYR A 342 -9.22 -18.67 -16.89
N ASN A 343 -8.10 -17.94 -16.86
CA ASN A 343 -6.89 -18.28 -17.62
C ASN A 343 -6.29 -19.63 -17.20
N LEU A 344 -6.60 -20.12 -16.00
CA LEU A 344 -6.13 -21.42 -15.51
C LEU A 344 -7.08 -22.57 -15.88
N GLY A 345 -8.37 -22.28 -16.11
CA GLY A 345 -9.40 -23.29 -16.40
C GLY A 345 -9.25 -23.99 -17.75
N GLU A 346 -8.69 -23.32 -18.75
CA GLU A 346 -8.51 -23.89 -20.10
C GLU A 346 -7.15 -24.57 -20.33
N SER A 347 -6.17 -24.36 -19.44
CA SER A 347 -4.86 -25.03 -19.52
C SER A 347 -4.90 -26.43 -18.92
N GLY A 348 -5.77 -27.31 -19.43
CA GLY A 348 -5.72 -28.77 -19.22
C GLY A 348 -6.06 -29.29 -17.82
N GLU A 349 -7.06 -30.19 -17.76
CA GLU A 349 -7.32 -31.14 -16.67
C GLU A 349 -7.82 -30.65 -15.30
N ILE A 350 -8.44 -29.48 -15.17
CA ILE A 350 -9.21 -29.17 -13.96
C ILE A 350 -10.67 -28.96 -14.33
N LYS A 351 -11.38 -30.08 -14.50
CA LYS A 351 -12.84 -30.06 -14.41
C LYS A 351 -13.22 -29.40 -13.08
N LEU A 352 -14.16 -28.47 -13.19
CA LEU A 352 -14.75 -27.61 -12.17
C LEU A 352 -15.48 -28.41 -11.07
N THR A 353 -14.79 -29.28 -10.34
CA THR A 353 -15.42 -30.16 -9.34
C THR A 353 -14.95 -29.96 -7.90
N ASN A 354 -13.86 -29.24 -7.63
CA ASN A 354 -13.39 -29.05 -6.25
C ASN A 354 -13.18 -27.58 -5.89
N SER A 355 -14.12 -27.01 -5.12
CA SER A 355 -14.01 -25.68 -4.48
C SER A 355 -12.67 -25.48 -3.74
N ASP A 356 -12.13 -26.55 -3.16
CA ASP A 356 -10.88 -26.55 -2.40
C ASP A 356 -9.63 -26.33 -3.25
N ASN A 357 -9.68 -26.60 -4.56
CA ASN A 357 -8.54 -26.34 -5.45
C ASN A 357 -8.52 -24.86 -5.87
N LEU A 358 -9.69 -24.26 -6.08
CA LEU A 358 -9.85 -22.85 -6.42
C LEU A 358 -9.30 -21.94 -5.31
N SER A 359 -9.64 -22.26 -4.06
CA SER A 359 -9.15 -21.53 -2.89
C SER A 359 -7.62 -21.63 -2.74
N LYS A 360 -7.02 -22.81 -3.00
CA LYS A 360 -5.57 -23.00 -2.98
C LYS A 360 -4.84 -22.20 -4.06
N ILE A 361 -5.40 -22.12 -5.27
CA ILE A 361 -4.83 -21.34 -6.38
C ILE A 361 -4.89 -19.85 -6.05
N ALA A 362 -6.03 -19.37 -5.55
CA ALA A 362 -6.20 -18.00 -5.12
C ALA A 362 -5.22 -17.64 -3.99
N ALA A 363 -5.11 -18.49 -2.96
CA ALA A 363 -4.17 -18.32 -1.86
C ALA A 363 -2.71 -18.26 -2.36
N ARG A 364 -2.32 -19.11 -3.32
CA ARG A 364 -0.98 -19.07 -3.93
C ARG A 364 -0.71 -17.75 -4.66
N LYS A 365 -1.66 -17.28 -5.48
CA LYS A 365 -1.52 -16.00 -6.21
C LYS A 365 -1.41 -14.83 -5.23
N VAL A 366 -2.22 -14.83 -4.18
CA VAL A 366 -2.17 -13.84 -3.10
C VAL A 366 -0.82 -13.87 -2.37
N ARG A 367 -0.32 -15.06 -2.02
CA ARG A 367 0.99 -15.21 -1.38
C ARG A 367 2.11 -14.62 -2.23
N THR A 368 2.18 -14.95 -3.52
CA THR A 368 3.19 -14.38 -4.43
C THR A 368 3.07 -12.86 -4.58
N CYS A 369 1.85 -12.32 -4.53
CA CYS A 369 1.61 -10.88 -4.54
C CYS A 369 2.16 -10.21 -3.27
N ILE A 370 1.89 -10.79 -2.10
CA ILE A 370 2.41 -10.32 -0.81
C ILE A 370 3.93 -10.30 -0.82
N GLU A 371 4.55 -11.42 -1.15
CA GLU A 371 6.02 -11.55 -1.18
C GLU A 371 6.66 -10.48 -2.07
N ARG A 372 6.13 -10.29 -3.29
CA ARG A 372 6.67 -9.29 -4.24
C ARG A 372 6.48 -7.86 -3.77
N SER A 373 5.32 -7.54 -3.21
CA SER A 373 5.01 -6.18 -2.76
C SER A 373 5.81 -5.80 -1.52
N VAL A 374 5.87 -6.68 -0.52
CA VAL A 374 6.64 -6.47 0.72
C VAL A 374 8.14 -6.38 0.39
N GLU A 375 8.63 -7.24 -0.50
CA GLU A 375 10.01 -7.19 -0.99
C GLU A 375 10.31 -5.87 -1.72
N ALA A 376 9.43 -5.43 -2.63
CA ALA A 376 9.59 -4.18 -3.36
C ALA A 376 9.58 -2.96 -2.43
N ALA A 377 8.68 -2.94 -1.43
CA ALA A 377 8.59 -1.89 -0.42
C ALA A 377 9.85 -1.84 0.45
N SER A 378 10.32 -3.00 0.91
CA SER A 378 11.52 -3.12 1.74
C SER A 378 12.79 -2.67 0.99
N ARG A 379 12.92 -3.05 -0.29
CA ARG A 379 14.03 -2.60 -1.15
C ARG A 379 14.01 -1.09 -1.35
N ARG A 380 12.85 -0.49 -1.66
CA ARG A 380 12.75 0.97 -1.82
C ARG A 380 13.17 1.74 -0.57
N VAL A 381 12.77 1.27 0.60
CA VAL A 381 13.18 1.87 1.88
C VAL A 381 14.69 1.76 2.06
N ALA A 382 15.26 0.58 1.85
CA ALA A 382 16.70 0.37 1.95
C ALA A 382 17.50 1.28 0.99
N ASP A 383 17.08 1.36 -0.28
CA ASP A 383 17.72 2.22 -1.28
C ASP A 383 17.65 3.70 -0.87
N THR A 384 16.51 4.15 -0.34
CA THR A 384 16.31 5.54 0.13
C THR A 384 17.24 5.88 1.29
N ILE A 385 17.42 4.93 2.23
CA ILE A 385 18.31 5.09 3.38
C ILE A 385 19.79 5.06 2.96
N ASP A 386 20.17 4.21 2.01
CA ASP A 386 21.54 4.17 1.46
C ASP A 386 21.91 5.50 0.76
N LEU A 387 20.93 6.16 0.14
CA LEU A 387 21.08 7.50 -0.46
C LEU A 387 21.09 8.61 0.61
N GLY A 388 20.22 8.53 1.62
CA GLY A 388 20.00 9.57 2.65
C GLY A 388 20.95 9.53 3.85
N SER A 389 21.52 8.38 4.18
CA SER A 389 22.45 8.18 5.31
C SER A 389 23.76 8.97 5.21
N LYS A 390 24.04 9.59 4.06
CA LYS A 390 25.16 10.53 3.89
C LYS A 390 24.89 11.91 4.49
N ILE A 391 23.64 12.22 4.84
CA ILE A 391 23.18 13.55 5.26
C ILE A 391 22.75 13.55 6.73
N ASP A 392 22.21 12.43 7.24
CA ASP A 392 21.66 12.33 8.58
C ASP A 392 22.63 11.67 9.58
N ARG A 393 22.56 12.07 10.86
CA ARG A 393 23.44 11.54 11.93
C ARG A 393 22.97 10.20 12.52
N ALA A 394 21.83 9.69 12.07
CA ALA A 394 21.23 8.46 12.59
C ALA A 394 21.79 7.19 11.91
N HIS A 395 21.93 6.11 12.68
CA HIS A 395 22.47 4.84 12.17
C HIS A 395 21.52 4.20 11.14
N PRO A 396 22.00 3.76 9.96
CA PRO A 396 21.15 3.24 8.87
C PRO A 396 20.25 2.06 9.28
N LEU A 397 20.75 1.14 10.11
CA LEU A 397 19.95 0.01 10.59
C LEU A 397 18.82 0.40 11.57
N ALA A 398 18.98 1.50 12.30
CA ALA A 398 17.93 2.00 13.20
C ALA A 398 16.82 2.66 12.39
N LEU A 399 17.19 3.47 11.38
CA LEU A 399 16.25 4.04 10.42
C LEU A 399 15.51 2.94 9.65
N LEU A 400 16.23 1.93 9.16
CA LEU A 400 15.63 0.80 8.44
C LEU A 400 14.60 0.07 9.32
N ALA A 401 14.92 -0.18 10.59
CA ALA A 401 13.97 -0.80 11.50
C ALA A 401 12.70 0.04 11.69
N SER A 402 12.86 1.36 11.83
CA SER A 402 11.73 2.27 12.01
C SER A 402 10.82 2.33 10.78
N GLU A 403 11.37 2.31 9.56
CA GLU A 403 10.60 2.35 8.32
C GLU A 403 9.95 0.99 8.01
N LEU A 404 10.66 -0.13 8.24
CA LEU A 404 10.06 -1.47 8.10
C LEU A 404 8.92 -1.68 9.10
N ARG A 405 8.99 -1.06 10.28
CA ARG A 405 7.90 -1.07 11.26
C ARG A 405 6.65 -0.38 10.72
N LEU A 406 6.79 0.77 10.04
CA LEU A 406 5.65 1.43 9.38
C LEU A 406 5.04 0.57 8.28
N ILE A 407 5.85 -0.22 7.56
CA ILE A 407 5.35 -1.21 6.59
C ILE A 407 4.55 -2.30 7.32
N ALA A 408 5.07 -2.85 8.42
CA ALA A 408 4.38 -3.87 9.22
C ALA A 408 3.05 -3.38 9.81
N GLU A 409 3.03 -2.18 10.40
CA GLU A 409 1.81 -1.54 10.94
C GLU A 409 0.76 -1.34 9.84
N ARG A 410 1.20 -0.99 8.62
CA ARG A 410 0.33 -0.83 7.47
C ARG A 410 -0.20 -2.16 6.92
N GLU A 411 0.66 -3.19 6.88
CA GLU A 411 0.25 -4.56 6.57
C GLU A 411 -0.86 -5.02 7.50
N LEU A 412 -0.69 -4.79 8.80
CA LEU A 412 -1.66 -5.18 9.84
C LEU A 412 -3.00 -4.44 9.67
N THR A 413 -2.96 -3.13 9.46
CA THR A 413 -4.17 -2.28 9.52
C THR A 413 -4.94 -2.19 8.20
N VAL A 414 -4.27 -2.27 7.05
CA VAL A 414 -4.89 -1.99 5.73
C VAL A 414 -4.99 -3.23 4.86
N PHE A 415 -3.92 -4.01 4.74
CA PHE A 415 -3.81 -5.04 3.70
C PHE A 415 -4.19 -6.43 4.22
N SER A 416 -3.68 -6.84 5.38
CA SER A 416 -3.98 -8.15 5.98
C SER A 416 -5.49 -8.41 6.16
N PRO A 417 -6.32 -7.44 6.65
CA PRO A 417 -7.76 -7.67 6.80
C PRO A 417 -8.46 -7.97 5.47
N VAL A 418 -7.98 -7.39 4.37
CA VAL A 418 -8.51 -7.64 3.02
C VAL A 418 -8.01 -8.98 2.50
N LEU A 419 -6.72 -9.25 2.64
CA LEU A 419 -6.06 -10.46 2.12
C LEU A 419 -6.48 -11.73 2.84
N HIS A 420 -6.84 -11.63 4.12
CA HIS A 420 -7.25 -12.74 4.97
C HIS A 420 -8.42 -13.53 4.37
N HIS A 421 -9.32 -12.87 3.64
CA HIS A 421 -10.46 -13.52 2.98
C HIS A 421 -10.03 -14.63 1.99
N TRP A 422 -8.86 -14.49 1.36
CA TRP A 422 -8.35 -15.43 0.36
C TRP A 422 -7.11 -16.20 0.83
N CYS A 423 -6.34 -15.63 1.75
CA CYS A 423 -5.14 -16.21 2.31
C CYS A 423 -5.10 -15.92 3.82
N PRO A 424 -5.57 -16.85 4.67
CA PRO A 424 -5.58 -16.65 6.12
C PRO A 424 -4.18 -16.37 6.70
N GLU A 425 -3.14 -16.89 6.03
CA GLU A 425 -1.73 -16.74 6.36
C GLU A 425 -1.10 -15.40 5.88
N ALA A 426 -1.89 -14.45 5.36
CA ALA A 426 -1.36 -13.26 4.70
C ALA A 426 -0.42 -12.43 5.61
N GLY A 427 -0.87 -12.10 6.82
CA GLY A 427 -0.07 -11.34 7.79
C GLY A 427 1.19 -12.10 8.22
N MET A 428 1.09 -13.41 8.42
CA MET A 428 2.24 -14.28 8.70
C MET A 428 3.30 -14.21 7.59
N VAL A 429 2.90 -14.35 6.32
CA VAL A 429 3.83 -14.29 5.18
C VAL A 429 4.55 -12.93 5.13
N SER A 430 3.82 -11.82 5.32
CA SER A 430 4.41 -10.48 5.38
C SER A 430 5.40 -10.34 6.54
N ALA A 431 5.04 -10.83 7.73
CA ALA A 431 5.89 -10.77 8.92
C ALA A 431 7.20 -11.55 8.74
N ILE A 432 7.13 -12.78 8.19
CA ILE A 432 8.31 -13.62 7.92
C ILE A 432 9.27 -12.92 6.97
N TRP A 433 8.72 -12.32 5.91
CA TRP A 433 9.52 -11.65 4.89
C TRP A 433 10.25 -10.44 5.45
N LEU A 434 9.54 -9.57 6.17
CA LEU A 434 10.12 -8.39 6.83
C LEU A 434 11.18 -8.78 7.86
N HIS A 435 10.89 -9.81 8.66
CA HIS A 435 11.80 -10.32 9.67
C HIS A 435 13.11 -10.81 9.05
N ARG A 436 13.02 -11.63 7.99
CA ARG A 436 14.20 -12.13 7.28
C ARG A 436 14.99 -11.00 6.62
N PHE A 437 14.30 -10.07 5.95
CA PHE A 437 14.96 -8.97 5.24
C PHE A 437 15.78 -8.06 6.17
N TYR A 438 15.26 -7.77 7.37
CA TYR A 438 15.99 -7.03 8.39
C TYR A 438 17.06 -7.88 9.08
N GLY A 439 16.73 -9.12 9.43
CA GLY A 439 17.61 -10.06 10.14
C GLY A 439 18.93 -10.32 9.41
N GLU A 440 18.90 -10.53 8.10
CA GLU A 440 20.09 -10.72 7.26
C GLU A 440 21.07 -9.53 7.33
N ARG A 441 20.57 -8.31 7.63
CA ARG A 441 21.38 -7.09 7.79
C ARG A 441 21.77 -6.82 9.24
N LEU A 442 20.93 -7.23 10.19
CA LEU A 442 21.13 -7.05 11.62
C LEU A 442 22.17 -8.02 12.18
N GLU A 443 22.17 -9.28 11.76
CA GLU A 443 23.03 -10.34 12.32
C GLU A 443 24.54 -9.98 12.29
N PRO A 444 25.10 -9.44 11.18
CA PRO A 444 26.51 -9.03 11.15
C PRO A 444 26.80 -7.83 12.06
N PHE A 445 25.81 -6.97 12.33
CA PHE A 445 25.95 -5.87 13.27
C PHE A 445 26.01 -6.40 14.70
N LEU A 446 25.07 -7.27 15.08
CA LEU A 446 24.99 -7.88 16.41
C LEU A 446 26.28 -8.61 16.81
N LYS A 447 26.91 -9.35 15.88
CA LYS A 447 28.20 -10.06 16.12
C LYS A 447 29.37 -9.11 16.41
N ARG A 448 29.28 -7.83 16.04
CA ARG A 448 30.34 -6.83 16.23
C ARG A 448 30.15 -5.96 17.48
N VAL A 449 29.01 -6.06 18.16
CA VAL A 449 28.73 -5.24 19.33
C VAL A 449 29.53 -5.75 20.52
N THR A 450 30.38 -4.89 21.09
CA THR A 450 31.20 -5.20 22.27
C THR A 450 31.00 -4.23 23.43
N SER A 451 30.42 -3.05 23.18
CA SER A 451 30.19 -2.03 24.20
C SER A 451 28.99 -1.16 23.85
N LEU A 452 28.43 -0.49 24.86
CA LEU A 452 27.24 0.35 24.71
C LEU A 452 27.62 1.71 24.12
N SER A 453 27.43 1.87 22.80
CA SER A 453 27.51 3.16 22.10
C SER A 453 26.12 3.70 21.78
N GLU A 454 26.06 4.98 21.40
CA GLU A 454 24.82 5.63 20.96
C GLU A 454 24.15 4.90 19.79
N ASP A 455 24.95 4.53 18.78
CA ASP A 455 24.46 3.81 17.61
C ASP A 455 23.94 2.42 17.94
N VAL A 456 24.65 1.70 18.83
CA VAL A 456 24.22 0.38 19.31
C VAL A 456 22.88 0.50 20.04
N ARG A 457 22.71 1.50 20.90
CA ARG A 457 21.46 1.77 21.60
C ARG A 457 20.29 1.98 20.63
N LEU A 458 20.47 2.85 19.64
CA LEU A 458 19.43 3.15 18.64
C LEU A 458 19.06 1.91 17.80
N VAL A 459 20.05 1.11 17.40
CA VAL A 459 19.81 -0.10 16.60
C VAL A 459 19.10 -1.18 17.41
N LEU A 460 19.54 -1.46 18.64
CA LEU A 460 18.91 -2.48 19.49
C LEU A 460 17.47 -2.10 19.83
N HIS A 461 17.21 -0.84 20.19
CA HIS A 461 15.86 -0.36 20.44
C HIS A 461 14.97 -0.44 19.17
N GLY A 462 15.49 -0.01 18.02
CA GLY A 462 14.77 -0.08 16.75
C GLY A 462 14.43 -1.52 16.35
N ALA A 463 15.37 -2.44 16.51
CA ALA A 463 15.20 -3.85 16.20
C ALA A 463 14.15 -4.51 17.09
N ASP A 464 14.12 -4.19 18.39
CA ASP A 464 13.14 -4.73 19.36
C ASP A 464 11.74 -4.16 19.11
N ALA A 465 11.64 -2.86 18.80
CA ALA A 465 10.37 -2.24 18.40
C ALA A 465 9.80 -2.86 17.12
N LEU A 466 10.65 -3.16 16.13
CA LEU A 466 10.26 -3.86 14.92
C LEU A 466 9.80 -5.30 15.23
N GLU A 467 10.60 -6.07 15.99
CA GLU A 467 10.28 -7.45 16.36
C GLU A 467 8.92 -7.56 17.05
N ARG A 468 8.61 -6.66 17.99
CA ARG A 468 7.29 -6.59 18.64
C ARG A 468 6.15 -6.35 17.66
N SER A 469 6.35 -5.45 16.69
CA SER A 469 5.33 -5.16 15.66
C SER A 469 5.14 -6.32 14.69
N LEU A 470 6.20 -7.08 14.40
CA LEU A 470 6.14 -8.28 13.57
C LEU A 470 5.45 -9.45 14.29
N ILE A 471 5.69 -9.60 15.60
CA ILE A 471 4.97 -10.55 16.45
C ILE A 471 3.47 -10.22 16.48
N GLU A 472 3.10 -8.95 16.61
CA GLU A 472 1.70 -8.51 16.55
C GLU A 472 1.06 -8.86 15.19
N LEU A 473 1.75 -8.53 14.09
CA LEU A 473 1.32 -8.88 12.74
C LEU A 473 1.15 -10.40 12.55
N TYR A 474 2.07 -11.21 13.09
CA TYR A 474 1.97 -12.66 13.03
C TYR A 474 0.82 -13.21 13.89
N SER A 475 0.77 -12.82 15.17
CA SER A 475 -0.19 -13.35 16.16
C SER A 475 -1.64 -13.00 15.83
N SER A 476 -1.89 -11.81 15.26
CA SER A 476 -3.23 -11.42 14.78
C SER A 476 -3.83 -12.42 13.79
N THR A 477 -2.99 -13.14 13.04
CA THR A 477 -3.44 -14.16 12.07
C THR A 477 -3.62 -15.56 12.68
N CYS A 478 -3.02 -15.83 13.84
CA CYS A 478 -3.12 -17.12 14.54
C CYS A 478 -4.35 -17.21 15.45
N GLU A 479 -4.68 -16.14 16.18
CA GLU A 479 -5.81 -16.11 17.12
C GLU A 479 -7.17 -16.36 16.44
N GLU A 480 -7.33 -15.93 15.19
CA GLU A 480 -8.58 -16.12 14.42
C GLU A 480 -8.73 -17.52 13.79
N ASN A 481 -7.63 -18.24 13.56
CA ASN A 481 -7.63 -19.49 12.79
C ASN A 481 -7.58 -20.78 13.65
N GLY A 482 -7.40 -20.67 14.97
CA GLY A 482 -7.28 -21.83 15.87
C GLY A 482 -6.09 -22.76 15.54
N LEU A 483 -5.15 -22.27 14.73
CA LEU A 483 -3.94 -22.98 14.32
C LEU A 483 -2.83 -22.63 15.31
N ASP A 484 -2.44 -23.62 16.11
CA ASP A 484 -1.30 -23.54 17.03
C ASP A 484 0.02 -23.72 16.25
N TYR A 485 0.30 -22.80 15.32
CA TYR A 485 1.65 -22.66 14.78
C TYR A 485 2.44 -21.83 15.78
N SER A 486 3.29 -22.49 16.55
CA SER A 486 4.21 -21.80 17.43
C SER A 486 5.10 -20.90 16.57
N PHE A 487 4.98 -19.58 16.72
CA PHE A 487 5.83 -18.54 16.11
C PHE A 487 7.32 -18.94 16.08
N THR A 488 7.76 -19.69 17.09
CA THR A 488 9.10 -20.25 17.28
C THR A 488 9.60 -21.25 16.23
N GLN A 489 8.78 -21.84 15.34
CA GLN A 489 9.28 -22.85 14.41
C GLN A 489 9.85 -22.26 13.09
N GLU A 490 9.46 -21.04 12.72
CA GLU A 490 9.98 -20.32 11.54
C GLU A 490 10.66 -18.98 11.87
N PHE A 491 10.45 -18.42 13.07
CA PHE A 491 11.12 -17.21 13.56
C PHE A 491 12.18 -17.55 14.63
N ASP A 492 13.46 -17.54 14.23
CA ASP A 492 14.55 -17.32 15.18
C ASP A 492 14.48 -15.87 15.64
N HIS A 493 14.01 -15.63 16.87
CA HIS A 493 13.95 -14.29 17.45
C HIS A 493 15.33 -13.63 17.35
N TYR A 494 15.38 -12.31 17.20
CA TYR A 494 16.64 -11.59 17.12
C TYR A 494 17.47 -11.68 18.42
N GLN A 495 16.88 -12.20 19.51
CA GLN A 495 17.54 -12.43 20.80
C GLN A 495 18.21 -11.17 21.34
N ILE A 496 17.62 -10.00 21.06
CA ILE A 496 18.17 -8.69 21.44
C ILE A 496 18.39 -8.61 22.95
N SER A 497 17.50 -9.19 23.75
CA SER A 497 17.61 -9.27 25.20
C SER A 497 18.85 -10.04 25.68
N ILE A 498 19.25 -11.11 24.99
CA ILE A 498 20.42 -11.93 25.35
C ILE A 498 21.71 -11.16 25.05
N ILE A 499 21.74 -10.43 23.92
CA ILE A 499 22.91 -9.67 23.49
C ILE A 499 23.07 -8.38 24.31
N ALA A 500 21.97 -7.69 24.61
CA ALA A 500 21.97 -6.46 25.40
C ALA A 500 22.41 -6.70 26.85
N ARG A 501 22.10 -7.87 27.42
CA ARG A 501 22.36 -8.19 28.82
C ARG A 501 23.81 -7.97 29.29
N PRO A 502 24.84 -8.59 28.70
CA PRO A 502 26.22 -8.35 29.11
C PRO A 502 26.63 -6.89 28.88
N ILE A 503 26.13 -6.25 27.82
CA ILE A 503 26.49 -4.87 27.46
C ILE A 503 25.97 -3.86 28.50
N ILE A 504 24.73 -4.05 28.97
CA ILE A 504 24.14 -3.20 30.02
C ILE A 504 24.90 -3.42 31.33
N LEU A 505 25.24 -4.67 31.67
CA LEU A 505 26.04 -4.95 32.87
C LEU A 505 27.44 -4.31 32.81
N ASP A 506 28.12 -4.38 31.67
CA ASP A 506 29.42 -3.73 31.49
C ASP A 506 29.32 -2.21 31.63
N TRP A 507 28.24 -1.60 31.12
CA TRP A 507 27.96 -0.18 31.32
C TRP A 507 27.75 0.14 32.81
N VAL A 508 26.95 -0.66 33.51
CA VAL A 508 26.69 -0.52 34.95
C VAL A 508 28.00 -0.61 35.74
N ILE A 509 28.86 -1.60 35.44
CA ILE A 509 30.19 -1.74 36.05
C ILE A 509 31.07 -0.52 35.78
N ALA A 510 31.08 0.00 34.55
CA ALA A 510 31.84 1.20 34.20
C ALA A 510 31.34 2.45 34.93
N GLN A 511 30.03 2.58 35.17
CA GLN A 511 29.46 3.68 35.93
C GLN A 511 29.80 3.59 37.42
N HIS A 512 29.84 2.38 37.99
CA HIS A 512 30.19 2.17 39.40
C HIS A 512 31.51 2.86 39.78
N ALA A 513 32.55 2.64 38.99
CA ALA A 513 33.87 3.24 39.25
C ALA A 513 33.84 4.79 39.17
N ARG A 514 33.11 5.35 38.20
CA ARG A 514 32.99 6.80 38.01
C ARG A 514 32.24 7.47 39.15
N ILE A 515 31.13 6.86 39.59
CA ILE A 515 30.29 7.40 40.67
C ILE A 515 31.04 7.40 41.99
N LEU A 516 31.77 6.33 42.31
CA LEU A 516 32.61 6.28 43.51
C LEU A 516 33.71 7.36 43.47
N GLU A 517 34.33 7.59 42.31
CA GLU A 517 35.32 8.64 42.16
C GLU A 517 34.70 10.04 42.36
N TRP A 518 33.56 10.32 41.74
CA TRP A 518 32.86 11.60 41.90
C TRP A 518 32.35 11.82 43.31
N THR A 519 31.89 10.78 43.98
CA THR A 519 31.50 10.81 45.39
C THR A 519 32.70 11.14 46.28
N GLY A 520 33.86 10.52 46.04
CA GLY A 520 35.10 10.85 46.73
C GLY A 520 35.55 12.29 46.49
N ARG A 521 35.44 12.79 45.26
CA ARG A 521 35.74 14.20 44.92
C ARG A 521 34.79 15.17 45.61
N ALA A 522 33.48 14.89 45.58
CA ALA A 522 32.46 15.71 46.25
C ALA A 522 32.72 15.78 47.76
N PHE A 523 33.12 14.67 48.36
CA PHE A 523 33.51 14.61 49.76
C PHE A 523 34.79 15.40 50.06
N ASN A 524 35.83 15.27 49.24
CA ASN A 524 37.11 15.97 49.45
C ASN A 524 37.00 17.50 49.33
N LEU A 525 35.99 18.02 48.63
CA LEU A 525 35.72 19.45 48.49
C LEU A 525 34.87 20.02 49.64
N GLU A 526 34.44 19.19 50.59
CA GLU A 526 33.55 19.58 51.68
C GLU A 526 34.28 20.33 52.80
N ASP A 527 33.76 21.50 53.19
CA ASP A 527 34.24 22.28 54.36
C ASP A 527 33.30 22.15 55.58
N TRP A 528 32.21 21.39 55.48
CA TRP A 528 31.22 21.19 56.54
C TRP A 528 30.55 22.50 56.98
N GLY A 529 30.32 23.40 56.03
CA GLY A 529 29.55 24.63 56.19
C GLY A 529 28.06 24.42 55.87
N PRO A 530 27.14 25.24 56.40
CA PRO A 530 25.73 25.14 56.05
C PRO A 530 25.52 25.62 54.61
N LEU A 531 24.81 24.83 53.79
CA LEU A 531 24.43 25.17 52.42
C LEU A 531 23.69 26.53 52.32
N SER A 532 22.79 26.82 53.26
CA SER A 532 22.14 28.13 53.39
C SER A 532 21.63 28.36 54.81
N TYR A 533 21.08 29.56 55.09
CA TYR A 533 20.47 29.86 56.39
C TYR A 533 19.27 28.95 56.72
N GLN A 534 18.60 28.42 55.70
CA GLN A 534 17.44 27.52 55.83
C GLN A 534 17.83 26.04 55.69
N GLN A 535 18.85 25.71 54.88
CA GLN A 535 19.34 24.34 54.67
C GLN A 535 20.67 24.13 55.39
N LYS A 536 20.62 23.53 56.57
CA LYS A 536 21.79 23.26 57.43
C LYS A 536 22.40 21.88 57.18
N GLN A 537 22.38 21.41 55.93
CA GLN A 537 23.00 20.16 55.49
C GLN A 537 24.29 20.43 54.71
N ALA A 538 25.13 19.41 54.54
CA ALA A 538 26.38 19.49 53.80
C ALA A 538 26.13 19.56 52.29
N ALA A 539 26.96 20.31 51.56
CA ALA A 539 26.88 20.45 50.11
C ALA A 539 27.16 19.12 49.39
N SER A 540 28.12 18.35 49.92
CA SER A 540 28.49 17.03 49.41
C SER A 540 27.34 16.03 49.40
N ALA A 541 26.45 16.05 50.40
CA ALA A 541 25.32 15.11 50.43
C ALA A 541 24.31 15.38 49.30
N VAL A 542 24.02 16.65 49.02
CA VAL A 542 23.14 17.04 47.90
C VAL A 542 23.76 16.63 46.58
N GLU A 543 25.07 16.83 46.41
CA GLU A 543 25.79 16.46 45.20
C GLU A 543 25.83 14.94 44.99
N VAL A 544 26.00 14.14 46.06
CA VAL A 544 25.94 12.67 45.97
C VAL A 544 24.56 12.20 45.53
N PHE A 545 23.48 12.77 46.08
CA PHE A 545 22.12 12.45 45.60
C PHE A 545 21.89 12.89 44.15
N ARG A 546 22.45 14.03 43.72
CA ARG A 546 22.40 14.47 42.32
C ARG A 546 23.12 13.50 41.38
N ILE A 547 24.31 13.01 41.76
CA ILE A 547 25.06 12.00 41.00
C ILE A 547 24.26 10.70 40.89
N ILE A 548 23.62 10.28 41.99
CA ILE A 548 22.74 9.10 42.02
C ILE A 548 21.54 9.27 41.07
N GLU A 549 20.82 10.40 41.16
CA GLU A 549 19.70 10.72 40.26
C GLU A 549 20.12 10.70 38.80
N GLU A 550 21.19 11.41 38.46
CA GLU A 550 21.69 11.50 37.08
C GLU A 550 22.08 10.12 36.54
N THR A 551 22.61 9.24 37.37
CA THR A 551 22.92 7.85 37.00
C THR A 551 21.66 7.03 36.73
N VAL A 552 20.66 7.16 37.61
CA VAL A 552 19.37 6.47 37.45
C VAL A 552 18.67 6.94 36.18
N ASP A 553 18.65 8.25 35.92
CA ASP A 553 18.09 8.85 34.71
C ASP A 553 18.84 8.38 33.46
N GLN A 554 20.17 8.33 33.49
CA GLN A 554 20.97 7.80 32.40
C GLN A 554 20.68 6.32 32.11
N PHE A 555 20.50 5.51 33.17
CA PHE A 555 20.22 4.08 33.06
C PHE A 555 18.84 3.80 32.43
N PHE A 556 17.79 4.50 32.86
CA PHE A 556 16.47 4.38 32.24
C PHE A 556 16.39 5.07 30.87
N GLY A 557 17.20 6.11 30.64
CA GLY A 557 17.37 6.74 29.34
C GLY A 557 18.07 5.86 28.30
N LEU A 558 18.54 4.66 28.65
CA LEU A 558 19.10 3.70 27.70
C LEU A 558 18.06 3.14 26.73
N ASN A 559 16.75 3.17 27.04
CA ASN A 559 15.69 2.64 26.18
C ASN A 559 15.94 1.19 25.71
N LEU A 560 16.56 0.36 26.56
CA LEU A 560 16.79 -1.06 26.29
C LEU A 560 15.93 -1.93 27.21
N LEU A 561 15.64 -3.15 26.79
CA LEU A 561 14.96 -4.13 27.64
C LEU A 561 15.85 -4.49 28.82
N MET A 562 15.35 -4.26 30.03
CA MET A 562 16.09 -4.53 31.26
C MET A 562 15.43 -5.64 32.05
N ASP A 563 16.27 -6.53 32.55
CA ASP A 563 15.89 -7.62 33.43
C ASP A 563 16.15 -7.27 34.91
N ILE A 564 15.69 -8.16 35.79
CA ILE A 564 15.86 -8.03 37.24
C ILE A 564 17.34 -7.96 37.64
N THR A 565 18.23 -8.61 36.90
CA THR A 565 19.67 -8.60 37.22
C THR A 565 20.31 -7.24 36.96
N HIS A 566 19.87 -6.50 35.94
CA HIS A 566 20.32 -5.12 35.73
C HIS A 566 19.85 -4.18 36.84
N LEU A 567 18.59 -4.33 37.28
CA LEU A 567 18.04 -3.53 38.37
C LEU A 567 18.77 -3.80 39.70
N GLN A 568 19.07 -5.07 39.99
CA GLN A 568 19.86 -5.45 41.17
C GLN A 568 21.28 -4.87 41.11
N ALA A 569 21.91 -4.87 39.93
CA ALA A 569 23.24 -4.30 39.74
C ALA A 569 23.26 -2.78 39.94
N LEU A 570 22.26 -2.06 39.40
CA LEU A 570 22.08 -0.63 39.67
C LEU A 570 21.91 -0.38 41.17
N LEU A 571 21.04 -1.15 41.83
CA LEU A 571 20.80 -1.03 43.26
C LEU A 571 22.07 -1.18 44.08
N SER A 572 22.90 -2.17 43.74
CA SER A 572 24.19 -2.42 44.38
C SER A 572 25.12 -1.21 44.26
N ILE A 573 25.16 -0.55 43.08
CA ILE A 573 25.97 0.66 42.89
C ILE A 573 25.48 1.80 43.78
N LEU A 574 24.16 2.02 43.83
CA LEU A 574 23.58 3.06 44.67
C LEU A 574 23.92 2.83 46.15
N PHE A 575 23.84 1.59 46.62
CA PHE A 575 24.24 1.22 47.97
C PHE A 575 25.73 1.45 48.22
N HIS A 576 26.62 0.97 47.34
CA HIS A 576 28.06 1.18 47.51
C HIS A 576 28.46 2.66 47.50
N THR A 577 27.74 3.47 46.71
CA THR A 577 27.97 4.92 46.66
C THR A 577 27.62 5.59 47.99
N LEU A 578 26.44 5.28 48.54
CA LEU A 578 26.01 5.82 49.84
C LEU A 578 26.86 5.29 50.99
N ASP A 579 27.19 4.00 50.97
CA ASP A 579 28.07 3.38 51.97
C ASP A 579 29.46 4.01 51.96
N ALA A 580 30.07 4.19 50.79
CA ALA A 580 31.35 4.88 50.65
C ALA A 580 31.30 6.31 51.19
N TYR A 581 30.23 7.06 50.92
CA TYR A 581 30.03 8.39 51.47
C TYR A 581 29.95 8.34 53.01
N LEU A 582 29.11 7.48 53.58
CA LEU A 582 28.93 7.35 55.03
C LEU A 582 30.20 6.88 55.75
N LEU A 583 30.94 5.92 55.17
CA LEU A 583 32.22 5.46 55.70
C LEU A 583 33.24 6.61 55.76
N ASN A 584 33.27 7.49 54.76
CA ASN A 584 34.11 8.68 54.76
C ASN A 584 33.67 9.70 55.82
N VAL A 585 32.36 9.87 56.06
CA VAL A 585 31.86 10.72 57.15
C VAL A 585 32.30 10.17 58.51
N VAL A 586 32.19 8.85 58.72
CA VAL A 586 32.56 8.18 59.97
C VAL A 586 34.07 8.18 60.19
N SER A 587 34.89 8.03 59.15
CA SER A 587 36.36 8.03 59.28
C SER A 587 36.95 9.39 59.70
N GLN A 588 36.20 10.48 59.47
CA GLN A 588 36.51 11.82 59.97
C GLN A 588 36.01 12.08 61.40
N LEU A 589 35.37 11.10 62.05
CA LEU A 589 34.97 11.18 63.46
C LEU A 589 36.02 10.51 64.34
N VAL A 590 36.14 11.00 65.57
CA VAL A 590 37.02 10.43 66.59
C VAL A 590 36.21 9.50 67.49
N GLU A 591 36.83 8.42 67.98
CA GLU A 591 36.21 7.53 68.95
C GLU A 591 35.67 8.28 70.18
N LYS A 592 34.53 7.80 70.70
CA LYS A 592 33.79 8.42 71.81
C LYS A 592 34.67 8.74 73.02
N HIS A 593 35.69 7.93 73.29
CA HIS A 593 36.54 8.07 74.47
C HIS A 593 37.54 9.25 74.38
N HIS A 594 37.78 9.80 73.19
CA HIS A 594 38.60 11.00 72.97
C HIS A 594 37.79 12.30 72.94
N LEU A 595 36.46 12.21 72.81
CA LEU A 595 35.57 13.39 72.82
C LEU A 595 35.32 13.94 74.23
N TYR A 596 35.54 13.13 75.27
CA TYR A 596 35.37 13.52 76.67
C TYR A 596 36.74 13.57 77.36
N PRO A 597 37.02 14.60 78.19
CA PRO A 597 38.21 14.58 79.01
C PRO A 597 38.18 13.36 79.95
N TYR A 598 39.34 12.76 80.19
CA TYR A 598 39.47 11.69 81.18
C TYR A 598 38.84 12.11 82.51
N ALA A 599 38.02 11.22 83.08
CA ALA A 599 37.40 11.46 84.38
C ALA A 599 38.49 11.85 85.39
N PRO A 600 38.39 13.01 86.06
CA PRO A 600 39.39 13.42 87.03
C PRO A 600 39.49 12.35 88.12
N PRO A 601 40.71 11.97 88.55
CA PRO A 601 40.87 10.95 89.57
C PRO A 601 40.11 11.37 90.84
N LEU A 602 39.23 10.50 91.33
CA LEU A 602 38.46 10.73 92.56
C LEU A 602 39.42 10.94 93.74
N THR A 603 39.69 12.20 94.09
CA THR A 603 40.45 12.54 95.29
C THR A 603 39.51 12.47 96.48
N ARG A 604 39.45 11.31 97.12
CA ARG A 604 38.81 11.17 98.43
C ARG A 604 39.63 11.98 99.43
N TYR A 605 39.09 13.10 99.92
CA TYR A 605 39.67 13.86 101.03
C TYR A 605 39.65 12.98 102.29
N LYS A 606 40.82 12.49 102.71
CA LYS A 606 41.07 12.01 104.07
C LYS A 606 42.19 12.86 104.66
N GLU A 607 41.82 13.62 105.67
CA GLU A 607 42.73 14.40 106.50
C GLU A 607 43.55 13.45 107.38
N THR A 608 44.73 13.03 106.90
CA THR A 608 45.84 12.54 107.74
C THR A 608 47.16 12.66 106.98
N THR A 609 47.99 13.61 107.43
CA THR A 609 49.47 13.65 107.45
C THR A 609 50.26 12.75 106.50
N PHE A 610 51.01 13.39 105.59
CA PHE A 610 51.94 12.84 104.59
C PHE A 610 53.08 11.97 105.19
N PRO A 611 53.68 11.08 104.37
CA PRO A 611 54.88 11.52 103.65
C PRO A 611 54.79 11.27 102.13
N ILE A 612 55.50 12.15 101.43
CA ILE A 612 55.68 12.29 99.99
C ILE A 612 55.94 10.94 99.30
N ILE A 613 54.95 10.46 98.55
CA ILE A 613 55.15 9.57 97.40
C ILE A 613 54.85 10.42 96.17
N LYS A 614 55.86 10.56 95.31
CA LYS A 614 55.84 11.34 94.06
C LYS A 614 54.48 11.23 93.38
N LYS A 615 53.85 12.38 93.11
CA LYS A 615 52.88 12.51 92.01
C LYS A 615 53.49 11.76 90.83
N LYS A 616 52.94 10.59 90.47
CA LYS A 616 53.05 10.13 89.09
C LYS A 616 52.46 11.28 88.31
N MET A 617 53.31 12.01 87.58
CA MET A 617 52.84 12.81 86.46
C MET A 617 51.87 11.89 85.72
N VAL A 618 50.63 12.34 85.58
CA VAL A 618 49.78 11.80 84.53
C VAL A 618 50.61 12.02 83.28
N GLU A 619 51.21 10.94 82.76
CA GLU A 619 51.65 10.93 81.38
C GLU A 619 50.38 11.23 80.61
N CYS A 620 50.22 12.48 80.20
CA CYS A 620 49.44 12.78 79.01
C CYS A 620 50.12 11.96 77.93
N VAL A 621 49.59 10.77 77.67
CA VAL A 621 49.85 10.08 76.40
C VAL A 621 49.55 11.13 75.35
N PRO A 622 50.54 11.62 74.59
CA PRO A 622 50.24 12.55 73.52
C PRO A 622 49.26 11.81 72.61
N LEU A 623 48.05 12.35 72.48
CA LEU A 623 47.13 11.90 71.45
C LEU A 623 47.91 11.95 70.13
N GLU A 624 47.85 10.87 69.36
CA GLU A 624 48.48 10.81 68.04
C GLU A 624 48.12 12.09 67.27
N GLU A 625 49.10 12.73 66.63
CA GLU A 625 48.97 14.04 65.99
C GLU A 625 47.79 14.09 65.01
N GLU A 626 47.47 12.94 64.41
CA GLU A 626 46.30 12.71 63.55
C GLU A 626 44.95 12.80 64.29
N VAL A 627 44.84 12.25 65.49
CA VAL A 627 43.63 12.33 66.35
C VAL A 627 43.42 13.76 66.82
N ASN A 628 44.51 14.47 67.13
CA ASN A 628 44.45 15.85 67.61
C ASN A 628 44.05 16.81 66.47
N ASN A 629 44.53 16.59 65.25
CA ASN A 629 44.12 17.33 64.06
C ASN A 629 42.63 17.10 63.72
N LYS A 630 42.16 15.84 63.76
CA LYS A 630 40.73 15.52 63.61
C LYS A 630 39.88 16.19 64.69
N LEU A 631 40.33 16.22 65.94
CA LEU A 631 39.60 16.88 67.05
C LEU A 631 39.50 18.41 66.85
N ASN A 632 40.55 19.04 66.32
CA ASN A 632 40.57 20.48 66.02
C ASN A 632 39.62 20.87 64.88
N GLU A 633 39.39 19.98 63.92
CA GLU A 633 38.42 20.18 62.83
C GLU A 633 36.95 19.97 63.26
N LEU A 634 36.71 19.23 64.36
CA LEU A 634 35.39 18.90 64.89
C LEU A 634 34.79 20.00 65.77
N THR A 635 34.53 21.17 65.20
CA THR A 635 33.76 22.22 65.90
C THR A 635 32.29 21.81 66.10
N ILE A 636 31.63 22.34 67.15
CA ILE A 636 30.20 22.08 67.44
C ILE A 636 29.32 22.34 66.21
N SER A 637 29.60 23.42 65.46
CA SER A 637 28.87 23.76 64.23
C SER A 637 29.03 22.68 63.15
N LYS A 638 30.26 22.21 62.90
CA LYS A 638 30.53 21.16 61.90
C LYS A 638 29.91 19.82 62.31
N LEU A 639 29.91 19.49 63.61
CA LEU A 639 29.24 18.30 64.16
C LEU A 639 27.71 18.35 63.98
N CYS A 640 27.08 19.50 64.24
CA CYS A 640 25.65 19.68 64.02
C CYS A 640 25.28 19.56 62.54
N ILE A 641 26.12 20.09 61.64
CA ILE A 641 25.91 19.99 60.19
C ILE A 641 26.04 18.53 59.72
N ARG A 642 27.03 17.78 60.24
CA ARG A 642 27.15 16.33 59.99
C ARG A 642 25.93 15.56 60.47
N LEU A 643 25.43 15.85 61.68
CA LEU A 643 24.23 15.19 62.22
C LEU A 643 22.98 15.51 61.37
N ASN A 644 22.78 16.78 61.01
CA ASN A 644 21.69 17.17 60.12
C ASN A 644 21.81 16.49 58.76
N THR A 645 23.02 16.38 58.22
CA THR A 645 23.28 15.69 56.95
C THR A 645 22.89 14.22 57.02
N LEU A 646 23.26 13.51 58.10
CA LEU A 646 22.83 12.12 58.30
C LEU A 646 21.32 11.99 58.41
N GLN A 647 20.65 12.92 59.10
CA GLN A 647 19.19 12.97 59.17
C GLN A 647 18.56 13.20 57.79
N THR A 648 19.10 14.13 56.99
CA THR A 648 18.67 14.35 55.60
C THR A 648 18.86 13.09 54.76
N VAL A 649 20.00 12.39 54.87
CA VAL A 649 20.23 11.14 54.11
C VAL A 649 19.15 10.11 54.46
N VAL A 650 18.80 9.95 55.75
CA VAL A 650 17.74 9.03 56.19
C VAL A 650 16.37 9.45 55.64
N GLU A 651 16.05 10.74 55.66
CA GLU A 651 14.78 11.29 55.13
C GLU A 651 14.68 11.13 53.61
N GLU A 652 15.72 11.49 52.87
CA GLU A 652 15.78 11.35 51.40
C GLU A 652 15.70 9.88 50.97
N MET A 653 16.35 8.97 51.70
CA MET A 653 16.15 7.54 51.48
C MET A 653 14.67 7.19 51.71
N ALA A 654 14.10 7.48 52.88
CA ALA A 654 12.70 7.13 53.17
C ALA A 654 11.68 7.67 52.14
N ILE A 655 11.88 8.89 51.64
CA ILE A 655 11.00 9.54 50.65
C ILE A 655 11.17 8.92 49.26
N ARG A 656 12.39 8.65 48.81
CA ARG A 656 12.63 8.15 47.44
C ARG A 656 12.30 6.68 47.30
N TRP A 657 12.52 5.87 48.34
CA TRP A 657 12.12 4.46 48.35
C TRP A 657 10.59 4.26 48.42
N THR A 658 9.84 5.28 48.85
CA THR A 658 8.37 5.27 48.79
C THR A 658 7.80 5.79 47.46
N LEU A 659 8.60 6.48 46.64
CA LEU A 659 8.25 7.02 45.31
C LEU A 659 8.66 6.11 44.13
N PHE A 660 9.12 4.88 44.39
CA PHE A 660 9.27 3.81 43.39
C PHE A 660 8.02 2.90 43.18
N PRO A 661 6.73 3.30 43.38
CA PRO A 661 5.61 2.37 43.23
C PRO A 661 5.12 2.20 41.78
N ASP A 662 5.56 2.99 40.80
CA ASP A 662 4.99 2.97 39.44
C ASP A 662 5.77 2.13 38.41
N CYS A 663 6.71 1.27 38.84
CA CYS A 663 7.19 0.16 38.01
C CYS A 663 6.23 -1.04 38.17
N SER A 664 5.14 -1.01 37.40
CA SER A 664 4.11 -2.06 37.35
C SER A 664 4.73 -3.46 37.21
N SER A 665 4.36 -4.34 38.14
CA SER A 665 4.72 -5.76 38.30
C SER A 665 6.08 -6.11 38.94
N GLN A 666 7.08 -5.23 38.94
CA GLN A 666 8.40 -5.54 39.57
C GLN A 666 8.69 -4.75 40.86
N GLY A 667 8.00 -3.64 41.13
CA GLY A 667 8.23 -2.81 42.33
C GLY A 667 7.96 -3.52 43.67
N LEU A 668 7.06 -4.51 43.71
CA LEU A 668 6.80 -5.31 44.91
C LEU A 668 7.98 -6.20 45.33
N PHE A 669 8.91 -6.49 44.41
CA PHE A 669 10.03 -7.39 44.68
C PHE A 669 11.22 -6.66 45.33
N LEU A 670 11.43 -5.37 45.04
CA LEU A 670 12.52 -4.57 45.61
C LEU A 670 12.33 -4.30 47.10
N VAL A 671 11.08 -4.16 47.56
CA VAL A 671 10.74 -4.06 48.99
C VAL A 671 10.96 -5.40 49.72
N SER A 672 10.79 -6.53 49.02
CA SER A 672 10.91 -7.87 49.62
C SER A 672 12.35 -8.38 49.80
N LEU A 673 13.32 -7.80 49.10
CA LEU A 673 14.74 -8.15 49.22
C LEU A 673 15.45 -7.47 50.41
N TRP A 674 14.74 -6.59 51.13
CA TRP A 674 15.28 -5.82 52.27
C TRP A 674 14.63 -6.18 53.62
N CYS A 675 13.57 -6.99 53.64
CA CYS A 675 13.13 -7.72 54.84
C CYS A 675 13.82 -9.08 54.88
#